data_AF-A0A915UD96-F1
#
_entry.id   AF-A0A915UD96-F1
#
_cell.length_a   1.000
_cell.length_b   1.000
_cell.length_c   1.000
_cell.angle_alpha   90.00
_cell.angle_beta   90.00
_cell.angle_gamma   90.00
#
_symmetry.space_group_name_H-M   'P 1'
#
loop_
_entity.id
_entity.type
_entity.pdbx_description
1 polymer ?
#
loop_
_entity_poly.entity_id
_entity_poly.type
_entity_poly.pdbx_seq_one_letter_code
_entity_poly.pdbx_strand_id
1 'polypeptide(L)'
;MTSDPSISAIDVAARGLLRGIAVRTAATGTLLCEGGSPATEAILLVNGIVEAVDGPEVYTRQLIAGTGEPPVFVRGLRARTEVRVARVPVDRLEAAAPGQAAALTEVLLDRLLRRELVANASAIFGDLDGQALADIDDASDWVDLKRGGILMRQGDTGDRVFVLLSGRLQAVHEGANGASRVVGDIAAGETVGEMSFFTGEPRSATVRAVRDSLLIGLDRAIVDRLIATRPSAMRHIIKVQIDRVRRANSGVPLRAPLTNIAVVPLDDLVPTGQFCRDLASALEPFGAVVHVDAERLDQRLQQPGLADSPEDGPESTRLAAWLEELERAARFVVYETSARHPGWVARSISRADCVVLVGRGSGDPAPTEIERIVAREEGEHGAAQRLLVLLHDDEALPSGTSRWTAARAVSRHHHVRLSRPGDIARVARFLADRAVGLVLGAGGARGFAHIGVLRVLQEAGIPIDLVAGTSMGSAMAAQHAMGWSPDRIMETADDVWNRIRPHTEYTLPLLSLVRGQSAQKCGEMMYGTTCIEDLWLPYFCVSADLTDASMYVHRDGSLLLAVTASSSLPAVIVPTQAGDHLLCDGSLFNTLPVNLARASGCGTVIASRVSVPQDKDFVYEQIPSLREVLGAKLRRRPLRYPSIMSVLLRSSMLAAVDQENKESLSADLLFAPALEQFGLMEFTALKQIAAVGEADARRQVAEWQAEGRLARIPRERTGE
;
A
#
# COMPACT_ATOMS: atom_id res chain seq x y z
N MET A 1 39.80 28.81 -47.01
CA MET A 1 40.28 27.72 -46.14
C MET A 1 40.20 28.25 -44.71
N THR A 2 39.07 28.04 -44.03
CA THR A 2 38.76 26.91 -43.10
C THR A 2 39.42 27.14 -41.72
N SER A 3 38.76 27.07 -40.56
CA SER A 3 37.41 26.59 -40.18
C SER A 3 37.13 26.83 -38.67
N ASP A 4 35.85 27.04 -38.36
CA ASP A 4 35.07 27.01 -37.09
C ASP A 4 35.03 25.57 -36.43
N PRO A 5 34.26 25.18 -35.36
CA PRO A 5 33.26 25.89 -34.50
C PRO A 5 33.09 25.46 -32.99
N SER A 6 32.12 26.13 -32.31
CA SER A 6 31.23 25.71 -31.20
C SER A 6 31.38 26.52 -29.90
N ILE A 7 30.36 27.21 -29.34
CA ILE A 7 28.90 27.23 -29.55
C ILE A 7 28.43 28.69 -29.54
N SER A 8 27.84 29.13 -30.66
CA SER A 8 27.10 30.39 -30.78
C SER A 8 25.61 30.11 -30.89
N ALA A 9 24.80 31.09 -30.48
CA ALA A 9 23.42 31.35 -30.94
C ALA A 9 22.28 30.56 -30.28
N ILE A 10 21.92 30.95 -29.06
CA ILE A 10 20.52 31.31 -28.72
C ILE A 10 20.51 32.78 -28.29
N ASP A 11 21.21 33.58 -29.09
CA ASP A 11 21.26 35.03 -28.97
C ASP A 11 20.99 35.55 -30.39
N VAL A 12 20.04 36.48 -30.53
CA VAL A 12 19.79 37.32 -31.73
C VAL A 12 18.65 36.93 -32.72
N ALA A 13 17.83 35.90 -32.53
CA ALA A 13 16.78 35.56 -33.51
C ALA A 13 15.30 35.70 -33.09
N ALA A 14 14.95 36.63 -32.19
CA ALA A 14 13.60 37.19 -32.10
C ALA A 14 13.65 38.70 -32.37
N ARG A 15 13.58 39.04 -33.66
CA ARG A 15 13.80 40.38 -34.22
C ARG A 15 12.79 41.41 -33.71
N GLY A 16 13.29 42.61 -33.38
CA GLY A 16 12.82 43.83 -34.07
C GLY A 16 11.69 44.66 -33.44
N LEU A 17 11.08 44.26 -32.33
CA LEU A 17 10.03 45.05 -31.66
C LEU A 17 10.40 45.58 -30.25
N LEU A 18 11.56 45.18 -29.71
CA LEU A 18 12.04 45.61 -28.39
C LEU A 18 13.36 46.38 -28.50
N ARG A 19 13.33 47.57 -29.12
CA ARG A 19 14.47 48.50 -29.00
C ARG A 19 14.47 49.12 -27.61
N GLY A 20 15.39 48.71 -26.74
CA GLY A 20 15.82 49.50 -25.57
C GLY A 20 15.88 48.83 -24.20
N ILE A 21 15.65 47.52 -24.05
CA ILE A 21 15.61 46.86 -22.74
C ILE A 21 16.86 45.98 -22.54
N ALA A 22 17.61 46.20 -21.45
CA ALA A 22 18.74 45.36 -21.06
C ALA A 22 18.34 44.39 -19.94
N VAL A 23 18.56 43.09 -20.15
CA VAL A 23 18.32 42.03 -19.16
C VAL A 23 19.60 41.80 -18.35
N ARG A 24 19.52 41.75 -17.01
CA ARG A 24 20.65 41.38 -16.13
C ARG A 24 20.20 40.38 -15.06
N THR A 25 20.99 39.33 -14.88
CA THR A 25 20.84 38.26 -13.88
C THR A 25 21.57 38.59 -12.58
N ALA A 26 20.97 38.27 -11.43
CA ALA A 26 21.61 38.34 -10.11
C ALA A 26 21.35 37.06 -9.30
N ALA A 27 22.33 36.68 -8.47
CA ALA A 27 22.49 35.36 -7.85
C ALA A 27 21.46 34.95 -6.77
N THR A 28 20.52 35.83 -6.38
CA THR A 28 19.54 35.54 -5.31
C THR A 28 18.11 35.91 -5.68
N GLY A 29 17.81 35.85 -6.98
CA GLY A 29 16.50 36.13 -7.54
C GLY A 29 16.42 37.54 -8.09
N THR A 30 15.85 37.66 -9.31
CA THR A 30 14.94 38.73 -9.80
C THR A 30 14.95 38.78 -11.34
N LEU A 31 13.79 39.14 -11.91
CA LEU A 31 13.58 39.55 -13.31
C LEU A 31 13.65 41.10 -13.37
N LEU A 32 14.38 41.68 -14.33
CA LEU A 32 14.52 43.14 -14.50
C LEU A 32 14.06 43.59 -15.89
N CYS A 33 13.16 44.58 -15.95
CA CYS A 33 12.93 45.42 -17.12
C CYS A 33 13.33 46.86 -16.77
N GLU A 34 14.15 47.50 -17.60
CA GLU A 34 14.38 48.94 -17.56
C GLU A 34 13.98 49.52 -18.92
N GLY A 35 13.07 50.50 -18.91
CA GLY A 35 12.62 51.23 -20.09
C GLY A 35 12.45 52.71 -19.76
N GLY A 36 13.15 53.58 -20.47
CA GLY A 36 13.17 55.02 -20.24
C GLY A 36 11.86 55.72 -20.63
N SER A 37 10.93 55.85 -19.69
CA SER A 37 9.89 56.89 -19.60
C SER A 37 9.12 56.72 -18.26
N PRO A 38 8.58 57.77 -17.61
CA PRO A 38 8.17 57.71 -16.19
C PRO A 38 6.89 56.91 -15.87
N ALA A 39 6.38 56.03 -16.75
CA ALA A 39 5.02 55.49 -16.62
C ALA A 39 4.84 54.00 -16.94
N THR A 40 5.89 53.18 -17.02
CA THR A 40 5.71 51.76 -17.38
C THR A 40 6.16 50.80 -16.29
N GLU A 41 5.24 49.89 -15.97
CA GLU A 41 5.16 48.95 -14.84
C GLU A 41 6.28 47.89 -14.81
N ALA A 42 6.60 47.37 -13.63
CA ALA A 42 7.55 46.27 -13.39
C ALA A 42 6.83 45.04 -12.83
N ILE A 43 7.18 43.84 -13.29
CA ILE A 43 6.60 42.56 -12.83
C ILE A 43 7.67 41.78 -12.05
N LEU A 44 7.36 41.44 -10.78
CA LEU A 44 8.19 40.58 -9.92
C LEU A 44 7.52 39.20 -9.78
N LEU A 45 8.26 38.12 -10.11
CA LEU A 45 7.81 36.73 -10.01
C LEU A 45 8.44 36.05 -8.78
N VAL A 46 7.63 35.77 -7.78
CA VAL A 46 7.98 34.94 -6.61
C VAL A 46 6.99 33.78 -6.55
N ASN A 47 7.48 32.54 -6.55
CA ASN A 47 6.69 31.30 -6.34
C ASN A 47 5.53 31.05 -7.32
N GLY A 48 5.58 31.49 -8.58
CA GLY A 48 4.59 31.10 -9.60
C GLY A 48 3.14 31.58 -9.36
N ILE A 49 2.92 32.44 -8.37
CA ILE A 49 1.61 32.96 -7.99
C ILE A 49 1.70 34.48 -8.03
N VAL A 50 0.91 35.10 -8.90
CA VAL A 50 0.86 36.56 -9.00
C VAL A 50 -0.36 37.05 -8.19
N GLU A 51 -0.32 38.07 -7.32
CA GLU A 51 -1.52 38.54 -6.57
C GLU A 51 -1.52 40.07 -6.43
N ALA A 52 -2.70 40.72 -6.49
CA ALA A 52 -2.83 42.18 -6.41
C ALA A 52 -4.19 42.65 -5.82
N VAL A 53 -4.15 43.53 -4.80
CA VAL A 53 -5.30 44.33 -4.27
C VAL A 53 -4.80 45.69 -3.72
N ASP A 54 -5.70 46.68 -3.70
CA ASP A 54 -5.53 48.15 -3.62
C ASP A 54 -5.74 48.76 -2.21
N GLY A 55 -5.16 49.95 -1.95
CA GLY A 55 -5.55 50.87 -0.86
C GLY A 55 -4.51 51.19 0.25
N PRO A 56 -4.57 52.39 0.88
CA PRO A 56 -3.37 53.08 1.37
C PRO A 56 -3.12 53.04 2.89
N GLU A 57 -1.83 53.20 3.23
CA GLU A 57 -1.21 53.47 4.55
C GLU A 57 -0.60 52.28 5.31
N VAL A 58 0.74 52.21 5.31
CA VAL A 58 1.54 51.31 6.18
C VAL A 58 2.82 52.01 6.68
N TYR A 59 3.17 51.73 7.94
CA TYR A 59 4.52 51.86 8.51
C TYR A 59 5.20 50.49 8.56
N THR A 60 6.51 50.40 8.28
CA THR A 60 7.29 49.15 8.42
C THR A 60 8.56 49.33 9.25
N ARG A 61 8.83 48.36 10.15
CA ARG A 61 10.04 48.21 10.97
C ARG A 61 10.87 47.03 10.44
N GLN A 62 12.20 47.18 10.46
CA GLN A 62 13.19 46.30 9.81
C GLN A 62 13.62 45.12 10.70
N LEU A 63 13.85 43.93 10.12
CA LEU A 63 14.57 42.81 10.73
C LEU A 63 15.75 42.44 9.80
N ILE A 64 16.97 42.55 10.31
CA ILE A 64 18.22 42.11 9.65
C ILE A 64 18.87 41.06 10.56
N ALA A 65 19.40 39.98 9.97
CA ALA A 65 20.42 39.17 10.60
C ALA A 65 21.58 38.85 9.63
N GLY A 66 22.72 39.53 9.84
CA GLY A 66 24.08 38.99 9.70
C GLY A 66 24.69 39.06 8.29
N THR A 67 25.88 39.60 8.05
CA THR A 67 27.10 39.66 8.86
C THR A 67 27.98 40.88 8.43
N GLY A 68 28.55 41.61 9.39
CA GLY A 68 29.98 41.94 9.33
C GLY A 68 30.49 43.32 8.86
N GLU A 69 29.75 44.18 8.17
CA GLU A 69 30.30 45.49 7.71
C GLU A 69 29.44 46.70 8.09
N PRO A 70 30.05 47.87 8.43
CA PRO A 70 29.30 49.08 8.76
C PRO A 70 28.64 49.68 7.50
N PRO A 71 27.41 50.21 7.60
CA PRO A 71 26.69 50.72 6.46
C PRO A 71 27.39 51.96 5.88
N VAL A 72 27.86 51.85 4.63
CA VAL A 72 28.26 53.02 3.84
C VAL A 72 27.00 53.77 3.43
N PHE A 73 26.83 54.97 3.98
CA PHE A 73 25.77 55.90 3.58
C PHE A 73 26.00 56.39 2.15
N VAL A 74 25.23 55.88 1.19
CA VAL A 74 25.09 56.53 -0.12
C VAL A 74 24.00 57.60 -0.02
N ARG A 75 24.44 58.86 0.05
CA ARG A 75 23.57 60.04 -0.05
C ARG A 75 23.33 60.34 -1.53
N GLY A 76 22.07 60.26 -1.98
CA GLY A 76 21.63 60.93 -3.20
C GLY A 76 21.08 60.01 -4.28
N LEU A 77 19.83 59.57 -4.11
CA LEU A 77 18.86 59.40 -5.21
C LEU A 77 17.46 59.29 -4.59
N ARG A 78 16.68 60.37 -4.73
CA ARG A 78 15.24 60.35 -4.46
C ARG A 78 14.56 59.73 -5.68
N ALA A 79 14.26 58.44 -5.61
CA ALA A 79 13.24 57.82 -6.45
C ALA A 79 12.59 56.73 -5.59
N ARG A 80 11.41 57.06 -5.06
CA ARG A 80 10.50 56.12 -4.40
C ARG A 80 9.83 55.33 -5.51
N THR A 81 10.27 54.10 -5.74
CA THR A 81 9.57 53.17 -6.62
C THR A 81 8.91 52.12 -5.74
N GLU A 82 7.60 52.29 -5.51
CA GLU A 82 6.74 51.23 -5.02
C GLU A 82 6.71 50.11 -6.07
N VAL A 83 7.11 48.90 -5.70
CA VAL A 83 6.91 47.72 -6.54
C VAL A 83 5.48 47.23 -6.30
N ARG A 84 4.59 47.48 -7.27
CA ARG A 84 3.25 46.89 -7.33
C ARG A 84 3.35 45.53 -8.04
N VAL A 85 2.77 44.48 -7.46
CA VAL A 85 2.62 43.16 -8.09
C VAL A 85 1.21 43.08 -8.67
N ALA A 86 1.07 42.66 -9.94
CA ALA A 86 -0.19 42.59 -10.69
C ALA A 86 -0.40 41.20 -11.31
N ARG A 87 -1.50 40.48 -10.99
CA ARG A 87 -1.87 39.14 -11.52
C ARG A 87 -2.40 39.25 -12.94
N VAL A 88 -1.56 38.96 -13.94
CA VAL A 88 -1.93 38.99 -15.37
C VAL A 88 -2.22 37.56 -15.86
N PRO A 89 -3.46 37.26 -16.31
CA PRO A 89 -3.77 35.99 -16.98
C PRO A 89 -2.89 35.78 -18.21
N VAL A 90 -2.46 34.54 -18.48
CA VAL A 90 -1.59 34.21 -19.63
C VAL A 90 -2.20 34.68 -20.94
N ASP A 91 -3.52 34.60 -21.08
CA ASP A 91 -4.24 35.07 -22.28
C ASP A 91 -4.11 36.58 -22.49
N ARG A 92 -4.03 37.35 -21.39
CA ARG A 92 -3.77 38.79 -21.46
C ARG A 92 -2.31 39.09 -21.73
N LEU A 93 -1.39 38.25 -21.25
CA LEU A 93 0.04 38.33 -21.55
C LEU A 93 0.29 38.03 -23.03
N GLU A 94 -0.33 36.98 -23.57
CA GLU A 94 -0.24 36.56 -24.96
C GLU A 94 -0.96 37.55 -25.90
N ALA A 95 -2.10 38.10 -25.48
CA ALA A 95 -2.78 39.17 -26.22
C ALA A 95 -1.98 40.50 -26.23
N ALA A 96 -1.22 40.78 -25.18
CA ALA A 96 -0.38 41.99 -25.09
C ALA A 96 1.00 41.80 -25.75
N ALA A 97 1.55 40.59 -25.71
CA ALA A 97 2.88 40.24 -26.21
C ALA A 97 2.92 38.77 -26.69
N PRO A 98 2.54 38.50 -27.96
CA PRO A 98 2.50 37.16 -28.52
C PRO A 98 3.87 36.45 -28.45
N GLY A 99 3.90 35.20 -27.98
CA GLY A 99 5.11 34.40 -27.82
C GLY A 99 5.86 34.59 -26.49
N GLN A 100 5.48 35.56 -25.66
CA GLN A 100 6.08 35.71 -24.32
C GLN A 100 5.54 34.70 -23.31
N ALA A 101 4.33 34.17 -23.50
CA ALA A 101 3.82 33.10 -22.66
C ALA A 101 4.69 31.84 -22.76
N ALA A 102 5.12 31.48 -23.97
CA ALA A 102 6.00 30.32 -24.20
C ALA A 102 7.37 30.48 -23.51
N ALA A 103 8.00 31.66 -23.63
CA ALA A 103 9.27 31.96 -22.96
C ALA A 103 9.13 31.96 -21.42
N LEU A 104 7.99 32.42 -20.90
CA LEU A 104 7.70 32.37 -19.46
C LEU A 104 7.53 30.94 -18.97
N THR A 105 6.83 30.09 -19.74
CA THR A 105 6.66 28.66 -19.45
C THR A 105 8.01 27.95 -19.39
N GLU A 106 8.92 28.23 -20.32
CA GLU A 106 10.27 27.64 -20.36
C GLU A 106 11.09 27.99 -19.10
N VAL A 107 11.07 29.26 -18.68
CA VAL A 107 11.74 29.71 -17.45
C VAL A 107 11.11 29.12 -16.19
N LEU A 108 9.79 28.94 -16.17
CA LEU A 108 9.08 28.33 -15.04
C LEU A 108 9.42 26.83 -14.94
N LEU A 109 9.48 26.12 -16.07
CA LEU A 109 9.89 24.71 -16.12
C LEU A 109 11.33 24.53 -15.59
N ASP A 110 12.31 25.30 -16.07
CA ASP A 110 13.71 25.23 -15.59
C ASP A 110 13.81 25.38 -14.07
N ARG A 111 13.05 26.33 -13.50
CA ARG A 111 13.03 26.56 -12.04
C ARG A 111 12.35 25.43 -11.26
N LEU A 112 11.29 24.84 -11.81
CA LEU A 112 10.61 23.69 -11.20
C LEU A 112 11.54 22.49 -11.15
N LEU A 113 12.20 22.17 -12.28
CA LEU A 113 13.19 21.10 -12.39
C LEU A 113 14.30 21.27 -11.35
N ARG A 114 14.92 22.45 -11.29
CA ARG A 114 15.97 22.75 -10.28
C ARG A 114 15.50 22.60 -8.85
N ARG A 115 14.26 23.01 -8.55
CA ARG A 115 13.68 22.85 -7.22
C ARG A 115 13.51 21.38 -6.84
N GLU A 116 13.07 20.54 -7.78
CA GLU A 116 12.95 19.10 -7.57
C GLU A 116 14.31 18.43 -7.32
N LEU A 117 15.34 18.85 -8.06
CA LEU A 117 16.70 18.41 -7.81
C LEU A 117 17.15 18.75 -6.39
N VAL A 118 16.99 20.01 -5.97
CA VAL A 118 17.39 20.45 -4.62
C VAL A 118 16.61 19.73 -3.53
N ALA A 119 15.31 19.52 -3.72
CA ALA A 119 14.45 18.86 -2.74
C ALA A 119 14.85 17.41 -2.49
N ASN A 120 15.30 16.69 -3.53
CA ASN A 120 15.66 15.28 -3.43
C ASN A 120 17.16 15.05 -3.23
N ALA A 121 18.02 15.98 -3.65
CA ALA A 121 19.46 15.82 -3.63
C ALA A 121 20.01 15.45 -2.24
N SER A 122 19.48 16.03 -1.17
CA SER A 122 19.89 15.70 0.20
C SER A 122 19.59 14.24 0.59
N ALA A 123 18.51 13.66 0.07
CA ALA A 123 18.15 12.26 0.34
C ALA A 123 19.06 11.27 -0.40
N ILE A 124 19.66 11.68 -1.51
CA ILE A 124 20.44 10.79 -2.39
C ILE A 124 21.95 10.97 -2.17
N PHE A 125 22.40 12.22 -2.08
CA PHE A 125 23.81 12.61 -2.04
C PHE A 125 24.23 13.20 -0.69
N GLY A 126 23.30 13.40 0.25
CA GLY A 126 23.55 14.12 1.50
C GLY A 126 23.70 15.62 1.29
N ASP A 127 24.33 16.32 2.24
CA ASP A 127 24.48 17.78 2.17
C ASP A 127 25.36 18.21 0.97
N LEU A 128 24.71 18.78 -0.05
CA LEU A 128 25.36 19.42 -1.19
C LEU A 128 25.34 20.95 -1.02
N ASP A 129 26.42 21.60 -1.44
CA ASP A 129 26.43 23.05 -1.58
C ASP A 129 25.84 23.46 -2.94
N GLY A 130 25.57 24.75 -3.11
CA GLY A 130 24.96 25.28 -4.34
C GLY A 130 25.79 25.00 -5.59
N GLN A 131 27.12 24.90 -5.48
CA GLN A 131 27.99 24.60 -6.62
C GLN A 131 27.89 23.14 -7.04
N ALA A 132 27.89 22.19 -6.09
CA ALA A 132 27.71 20.78 -6.42
C ALA A 132 26.33 20.48 -7.01
N LEU A 133 25.29 21.19 -6.57
CA LEU A 133 23.95 21.09 -7.16
C LEU A 133 23.92 21.62 -8.59
N ALA A 134 24.57 22.76 -8.86
CA ALA A 134 24.71 23.30 -10.21
C ALA A 134 25.52 22.37 -11.12
N ASP A 135 26.62 21.79 -10.62
CA ASP A 135 27.44 20.85 -11.37
C ASP A 135 26.67 19.56 -11.72
N ILE A 136 25.76 19.10 -10.85
CA ILE A 136 24.85 17.98 -11.15
C ILE A 136 23.85 18.41 -12.20
N ASP A 137 23.16 19.54 -12.02
CA ASP A 137 22.14 20.04 -12.94
C ASP A 137 22.68 20.22 -14.37
N ASP A 138 23.82 20.91 -14.51
CA ASP A 138 24.42 21.23 -15.81
C ASP A 138 24.97 20.00 -16.54
N ALA A 139 25.34 18.95 -15.80
CA ALA A 139 25.91 17.73 -16.38
C ALA A 139 24.90 16.59 -16.52
N SER A 140 23.73 16.69 -15.91
CA SER A 140 22.75 15.60 -15.89
C SER A 140 21.89 15.56 -17.14
N ASP A 141 21.57 14.35 -17.59
CA ASP A 141 20.54 14.15 -18.60
C ASP A 141 19.16 14.11 -17.92
N TRP A 142 18.34 15.12 -18.17
CA TRP A 142 16.95 15.16 -17.72
C TRP A 142 16.08 14.19 -18.52
N VAL A 143 15.30 13.36 -17.82
CA VAL A 143 14.41 12.36 -18.41
C VAL A 143 13.00 12.59 -17.89
N ASP A 144 12.11 13.06 -18.76
CA ASP A 144 10.66 13.01 -18.55
C ASP A 144 10.14 11.66 -19.08
N LEU A 145 9.65 10.84 -18.17
CA LEU A 145 9.13 9.52 -18.45
C LEU A 145 7.64 9.49 -18.13
N LYS A 146 6.83 9.52 -19.18
CA LYS A 146 5.38 9.33 -19.07
C LYS A 146 5.04 7.97 -18.49
N ARG A 147 3.89 7.90 -17.81
CA ARG A 147 3.32 6.65 -17.30
C ARG A 147 3.37 5.52 -18.35
N GLY A 148 3.80 4.33 -17.92
CA GLY A 148 3.98 3.16 -18.79
C GLY A 148 5.27 3.19 -19.63
N GLY A 149 5.96 4.34 -19.70
CA GLY A 149 7.25 4.48 -20.35
C GLY A 149 8.31 3.57 -19.71
N ILE A 150 9.18 3.00 -20.53
CA ILE A 150 10.23 2.09 -20.10
C ILE A 150 11.55 2.86 -20.05
N LEU A 151 12.17 2.87 -18.87
CA LEU A 151 13.46 3.53 -18.63
C LEU A 151 14.63 2.66 -19.10
N MET A 152 14.58 1.37 -18.80
CA MET A 152 15.63 0.38 -19.15
C MET A 152 15.03 -1.02 -19.21
N ARG A 153 15.62 -1.92 -20.01
CA ARG A 153 15.17 -3.32 -20.11
C ARG A 153 16.15 -4.28 -19.45
N GLN A 154 15.62 -5.38 -18.94
CA GLN A 154 16.43 -6.48 -18.43
C GLN A 154 17.38 -7.00 -19.52
N GLY A 155 18.64 -7.24 -19.15
CA GLY A 155 19.67 -7.72 -20.07
C GLY A 155 20.42 -6.64 -20.85
N ASP A 156 19.94 -5.40 -20.86
CA ASP A 156 20.67 -4.29 -21.48
C ASP A 156 21.96 -3.99 -20.69
N THR A 157 22.98 -3.43 -21.34
CA THR A 157 24.14 -2.88 -20.63
C THR A 157 23.84 -1.47 -20.12
N GLY A 158 24.29 -1.15 -18.92
CA GLY A 158 24.02 0.13 -18.26
C GLY A 158 25.28 0.87 -17.84
N ASP A 159 25.51 2.04 -18.42
CA ASP A 159 26.62 2.96 -18.08
C ASP A 159 26.18 4.17 -17.26
N ARG A 160 24.90 4.22 -16.88
CA ARG A 160 24.27 5.32 -16.13
C ARG A 160 23.50 4.83 -14.92
N VAL A 161 23.48 5.69 -13.90
CA VAL A 161 22.58 5.61 -12.74
C VAL A 161 21.52 6.69 -12.90
N PHE A 162 20.26 6.32 -12.68
CA PHE A 162 19.17 7.28 -12.67
C PHE A 162 18.74 7.59 -11.25
N VAL A 163 18.40 8.84 -11.03
CA VAL A 163 17.86 9.34 -9.77
C VAL A 163 16.43 9.79 -10.03
N LEU A 164 15.48 9.23 -9.31
CA LEU A 164 14.07 9.63 -9.43
C LEU A 164 13.83 10.88 -8.59
N LEU A 165 13.49 12.00 -9.23
CA LEU A 165 13.23 13.26 -8.55
C LEU A 165 11.74 13.38 -8.19
N SER A 166 10.85 13.05 -9.12
CA SER A 166 9.41 12.99 -8.91
C SER A 166 8.82 11.83 -9.70
N GLY A 167 7.66 11.33 -9.28
CA GLY A 167 7.01 10.17 -9.91
C GLY A 167 7.14 8.87 -9.12
N ARG A 168 7.04 7.74 -9.82
CA ARG A 168 7.19 6.38 -9.29
C ARG A 168 7.53 5.42 -10.40
N LEU A 169 8.52 4.56 -10.16
CA LEU A 169 8.89 3.49 -11.10
C LEU A 169 8.68 2.12 -10.46
N GLN A 170 8.60 1.10 -11.31
CA GLN A 170 8.50 -0.30 -10.91
C GLN A 170 9.54 -1.13 -11.66
N ALA A 171 10.28 -1.94 -10.92
CA ALA A 171 11.21 -2.94 -11.46
C ALA A 171 10.50 -4.28 -11.61
N VAL A 172 10.60 -4.87 -12.81
CA VAL A 172 9.95 -6.12 -13.19
C VAL A 172 11.00 -7.06 -13.79
N HIS A 173 11.07 -8.27 -13.26
CA HIS A 173 11.92 -9.33 -13.76
C HIS A 173 11.12 -10.22 -14.71
N GLU A 174 11.60 -10.37 -15.93
CA GLU A 174 10.98 -11.19 -16.97
C GLU A 174 11.66 -12.57 -16.97
N GLY A 175 10.90 -13.61 -16.61
CA GLY A 175 11.35 -15.00 -16.58
C GLY A 175 11.36 -15.65 -17.97
N ALA A 176 12.12 -16.74 -18.12
CA ALA A 176 12.31 -17.45 -19.40
C ALA A 176 11.03 -18.04 -20.01
N ASN A 177 9.95 -18.17 -19.22
CA ASN A 177 8.63 -18.62 -19.63
C ASN A 177 7.67 -17.48 -20.00
N GLY A 178 8.15 -16.24 -20.09
CA GLY A 178 7.34 -15.04 -20.34
C GLY A 178 6.60 -14.52 -19.10
N ALA A 179 6.74 -15.19 -17.94
CA ALA A 179 6.14 -14.71 -16.70
C ALA A 179 6.93 -13.51 -16.15
N SER A 180 6.26 -12.38 -15.98
CA SER A 180 6.82 -11.18 -15.38
C SER A 180 6.57 -11.15 -13.87
N ARG A 181 7.61 -10.92 -13.07
CA ARG A 181 7.54 -10.81 -11.60
C ARG A 181 8.00 -9.42 -11.17
N VAL A 182 7.16 -8.69 -10.45
CA VAL A 182 7.57 -7.42 -9.83
C VAL A 182 8.66 -7.68 -8.79
N VAL A 183 9.78 -6.97 -8.92
CA VAL A 183 10.92 -7.03 -8.00
C VAL A 183 10.76 -6.04 -6.86
N GLY A 184 10.24 -4.84 -7.17
CA GLY A 184 9.95 -3.79 -6.20
C GLY A 184 9.67 -2.45 -6.87
N ASP A 185 9.19 -1.50 -6.08
CA ASP A 185 8.98 -0.12 -6.53
C ASP A 185 10.24 0.75 -6.27
N ILE A 186 10.35 1.84 -7.01
CA ILE A 186 11.35 2.90 -6.81
C ILE A 186 10.60 4.21 -6.58
N ALA A 187 10.87 4.87 -5.46
CA ALA A 187 10.25 6.12 -5.03
C ALA A 187 11.14 7.34 -5.33
N ALA A 188 10.53 8.53 -5.33
CA ALA A 188 11.28 9.78 -5.40
C ALA A 188 12.34 9.85 -4.28
N GLY A 189 13.53 10.31 -4.62
CA GLY A 189 14.70 10.25 -3.74
C GLY A 189 15.48 8.93 -3.76
N GLU A 190 15.09 7.95 -4.60
CA GLU A 190 15.83 6.70 -4.77
C GLU A 190 16.59 6.63 -6.10
N THR A 191 17.57 5.73 -6.16
CA THR A 191 18.38 5.47 -7.37
C THR A 191 17.99 4.16 -8.04
N VAL A 192 18.13 4.10 -9.36
CA VAL A 192 17.95 2.88 -10.14
C VAL A 192 19.02 2.72 -11.23
N GLY A 193 19.44 1.48 -11.46
CA GLY A 193 20.48 1.15 -12.43
C GLY A 193 21.90 1.12 -11.86
N GLU A 194 22.04 1.37 -10.56
CA GLU A 194 23.29 1.35 -9.80
C GLU A 194 24.05 0.02 -9.93
N MET A 195 23.34 -1.12 -9.96
CA MET A 195 23.99 -2.43 -9.98
C MET A 195 24.81 -2.59 -11.25
N SER A 196 24.16 -2.45 -12.41
CA SER A 196 24.82 -2.53 -13.72
C SER A 196 25.93 -1.49 -13.86
N PHE A 197 25.71 -0.27 -13.35
CA PHE A 197 26.70 0.80 -13.38
C PHE A 197 27.98 0.47 -12.60
N PHE A 198 27.85 -0.11 -11.39
CA PHE A 198 29.00 -0.41 -10.52
C PHE A 198 29.65 -1.77 -10.80
N THR A 199 28.86 -2.80 -11.12
CA THR A 199 29.37 -4.16 -11.36
C THR A 199 29.77 -4.41 -12.80
N GLY A 200 29.22 -3.64 -13.75
CA GLY A 200 29.36 -3.89 -15.18
C GLY A 200 28.51 -5.05 -15.70
N GLU A 201 27.71 -5.69 -14.84
CA GLU A 201 26.75 -6.72 -15.25
C GLU A 201 25.57 -6.11 -16.01
N PRO A 202 24.84 -6.89 -16.83
CA PRO A 202 23.61 -6.42 -17.47
C PRO A 202 22.53 -5.98 -16.46
N ARG A 203 21.59 -5.13 -16.89
CA ARG A 203 20.43 -4.73 -16.10
C ARG A 203 19.67 -5.98 -15.61
N SER A 204 19.42 -6.07 -14.31
CA SER A 204 18.80 -7.24 -13.67
C SER A 204 17.27 -7.32 -13.83
N ALA A 205 16.63 -6.22 -14.23
CA ALA A 205 15.19 -6.08 -14.39
C ALA A 205 14.85 -4.97 -15.39
N THR A 206 13.67 -5.08 -16.01
CA THR A 206 13.04 -4.00 -16.77
C THR A 206 12.45 -2.98 -15.79
N VAL A 207 12.69 -1.69 -16.00
CA VAL A 207 12.16 -0.62 -15.15
C VAL A 207 11.23 0.27 -15.96
N ARG A 208 10.03 0.52 -15.43
CA ARG A 208 8.98 1.30 -16.09
C ARG A 208 8.32 2.29 -15.15
N ALA A 209 7.79 3.39 -15.69
CA ALA A 209 7.03 4.38 -14.94
C ALA A 209 5.64 3.87 -14.57
N VAL A 210 5.28 3.97 -13.29
CA VAL A 210 3.92 3.70 -12.78
C VAL A 210 3.04 4.94 -12.88
N ARG A 211 3.65 6.13 -12.80
CA ARG A 211 3.05 7.43 -13.09
C ARG A 211 4.10 8.31 -13.78
N ASP A 212 3.68 9.45 -14.32
CA ASP A 212 4.59 10.46 -14.86
C ASP A 212 5.74 10.72 -13.89
N SER A 213 6.97 10.55 -14.40
CA SER A 213 8.18 10.50 -13.60
C SER A 213 9.26 11.38 -14.20
N LEU A 214 9.95 12.11 -13.35
CA LEU A 214 11.03 12.99 -13.70
C LEU A 214 12.32 12.46 -13.07
N LEU A 215 13.33 12.23 -13.90
CA LEU A 215 14.61 11.69 -13.48
C LEU A 215 15.77 12.52 -13.98
N ILE A 216 16.90 12.37 -13.30
CA ILE A 216 18.21 12.74 -13.83
C ILE A 216 19.07 11.49 -14.04
N GLY A 217 19.70 11.41 -15.20
CA GLY A 217 20.68 10.38 -15.54
C GLY A 217 22.09 10.88 -15.26
N LEU A 218 22.84 10.12 -14.47
CA LEU A 218 24.23 10.39 -14.13
C LEU A 218 25.13 9.37 -14.82
N ASP A 219 26.05 9.88 -15.64
CA ASP A 219 27.10 9.07 -16.25
C ASP A 219 28.28 8.83 -15.31
N ARG A 220 29.25 8.03 -15.77
CA ARG A 220 30.42 7.70 -14.96
C ARG A 220 31.31 8.90 -14.64
N ALA A 221 31.44 9.87 -15.56
CA ALA A 221 32.28 11.04 -15.34
C ALA A 221 31.73 11.93 -14.21
N ILE A 222 30.41 12.08 -14.14
CA ILE A 222 29.74 12.86 -13.10
C ILE A 222 29.84 12.16 -11.75
N VAL A 223 29.56 10.85 -11.71
CA VAL A 223 29.65 10.06 -10.48
C VAL A 223 31.08 10.04 -9.93
N ASP A 224 32.09 9.83 -10.79
CA ASP A 224 33.50 9.84 -10.37
C ASP A 224 33.91 11.20 -9.80
N ARG A 225 33.43 12.30 -10.41
CA ARG A 225 33.66 13.66 -9.91
C ARG A 225 32.98 13.90 -8.55
N LEU A 226 31.74 13.44 -8.39
CA LEU A 226 31.01 13.49 -7.11
C LEU A 226 31.74 12.71 -6.01
N ILE A 227 32.24 11.52 -6.32
CA ILE A 227 33.00 10.69 -5.38
C ILE A 227 34.31 11.38 -4.99
N ALA A 228 35.03 11.94 -5.96
CA ALA A 228 36.32 12.60 -5.74
C ALA A 228 36.18 13.87 -4.89
N THR A 229 35.14 14.65 -5.14
CA THR A 229 34.90 15.94 -4.44
C THR A 229 34.16 15.77 -3.13
N ARG A 230 33.31 14.74 -2.99
CA ARG A 230 32.42 14.53 -1.82
C ARG A 230 32.30 13.04 -1.45
N PRO A 231 33.30 12.47 -0.74
CA PRO A 231 33.25 11.07 -0.29
C PRO A 231 32.05 10.72 0.61
N SER A 232 31.42 11.71 1.25
CA SER A 232 30.20 11.55 2.04
C SER A 232 28.99 11.09 1.19
N ALA A 233 28.88 11.56 -0.06
CA ALA A 233 27.81 11.16 -0.97
C ALA A 233 27.86 9.65 -1.26
N MET A 234 29.06 9.10 -1.48
CA MET A 234 29.25 7.66 -1.70
C MET A 234 28.85 6.82 -0.48
N ARG A 235 29.17 7.29 0.73
CA ARG A 235 28.71 6.61 1.96
C ARG A 235 27.19 6.58 2.05
N HIS A 236 26.51 7.65 1.61
CA HIS A 236 25.06 7.73 1.60
C HIS A 236 24.46 6.75 0.59
N ILE A 237 24.98 6.71 -0.64
CA ILE A 237 24.57 5.76 -1.69
C ILE A 237 24.75 4.32 -1.19
N ILE A 238 25.90 3.96 -0.61
CA ILE A 238 26.15 2.62 -0.05
C ILE A 238 25.14 2.28 1.04
N LYS A 239 24.82 3.24 1.94
CA LYS A 239 23.84 3.04 3.00
C LYS A 239 22.45 2.72 2.43
N VAL A 240 21.99 3.50 1.45
CA VAL A 240 20.70 3.28 0.76
C VAL A 240 20.66 1.87 0.14
N GLN A 241 21.76 1.43 -0.49
CA GLN A 241 21.86 0.11 -1.10
C GLN A 241 21.84 -1.03 -0.07
N ILE A 242 22.53 -0.89 1.06
CA ILE A 242 22.50 -1.87 2.16
C ILE A 242 21.08 -1.99 2.72
N ASP A 243 20.38 -0.88 2.91
CA ASP A 243 18.99 -0.88 3.40
C ASP A 243 18.05 -1.56 2.40
N ARG A 244 18.31 -1.44 1.09
CA ARG A 244 17.55 -2.11 0.03
C ARG A 244 17.77 -3.64 0.06
N VAL A 245 19.01 -4.09 0.19
CA VAL A 245 19.36 -5.52 0.30
C VAL A 245 18.76 -6.15 1.56
N ARG A 246 18.83 -5.46 2.71
CA ARG A 246 18.20 -5.92 3.96
C ARG A 246 16.70 -6.12 3.80
N ARG A 247 16.03 -5.18 3.13
CA ARG A 247 14.57 -5.25 2.89
C ARG A 247 14.20 -6.33 1.86
N ALA A 248 15.03 -6.56 0.84
CA ALA A 248 14.82 -7.66 -0.11
C ALA A 248 14.93 -9.05 0.56
N ASN A 249 15.89 -9.22 1.49
CA ASN A 249 16.10 -10.48 2.20
C ASN A 249 15.03 -10.80 3.25
N SER A 250 14.23 -9.83 3.68
CA SER A 250 13.11 -10.07 4.62
C SER A 250 11.88 -10.74 3.99
N GLY A 251 11.88 -11.00 2.67
CA GLY A 251 10.77 -11.67 1.99
C GLY A 251 9.47 -10.86 1.91
N VAL A 252 9.50 -9.59 2.35
CA VAL A 252 8.37 -8.65 2.31
C VAL A 252 8.48 -7.85 1.00
N PRO A 253 7.42 -7.79 0.17
CA PRO A 253 7.43 -6.94 -1.02
C PRO A 253 7.69 -5.48 -0.64
N LEU A 254 8.72 -4.88 -1.25
CA LEU A 254 9.06 -3.46 -1.13
C LEU A 254 8.03 -2.62 -1.90
N ARG A 255 6.87 -2.35 -1.30
CA ARG A 255 5.95 -1.32 -1.79
C ARG A 255 6.37 0.02 -1.23
N ALA A 256 6.55 1.00 -2.11
CA ALA A 256 6.77 2.36 -1.66
C ALA A 256 5.44 2.96 -1.14
N PRO A 257 5.45 3.74 -0.05
CA PRO A 257 4.25 4.27 0.57
C PRO A 257 3.37 5.03 -0.43
N LEU A 258 2.04 4.81 -0.38
CA LEU A 258 1.08 5.53 -1.23
C LEU A 258 0.96 6.99 -0.81
N THR A 259 1.03 7.92 -1.75
CA THR A 259 0.84 9.37 -1.52
C THR A 259 -0.41 9.87 -2.24
N ASN A 260 -0.57 9.52 -3.52
CA ASN A 260 -1.64 10.00 -4.37
C ASN A 260 -2.77 8.95 -4.50
N ILE A 261 -3.97 9.31 -4.04
CA ILE A 261 -5.15 8.44 -4.04
C ILE A 261 -6.25 9.10 -4.88
N ALA A 262 -6.59 8.51 -6.02
CA ALA A 262 -7.72 8.97 -6.83
C ALA A 262 -8.98 8.18 -6.49
N VAL A 263 -10.05 8.87 -6.11
CA VAL A 263 -11.35 8.27 -5.82
C VAL A 263 -12.26 8.44 -7.03
N VAL A 264 -12.64 7.34 -7.65
CA VAL A 264 -13.43 7.29 -8.88
C VAL A 264 -14.80 6.66 -8.61
N PRO A 265 -15.90 7.44 -8.64
CA PRO A 265 -17.24 6.89 -8.48
C PRO A 265 -17.65 6.11 -9.73
N LEU A 266 -18.25 4.94 -9.52
CA LEU A 266 -18.75 4.06 -10.58
C LEU A 266 -20.19 4.39 -11.00
N ASP A 267 -20.94 5.14 -10.19
CA ASP A 267 -22.25 5.66 -10.56
C ASP A 267 -22.51 7.04 -9.91
N ASP A 268 -23.47 7.80 -10.46
CA ASP A 268 -23.81 9.16 -9.98
C ASP A 268 -24.53 9.19 -8.62
N LEU A 269 -25.00 8.03 -8.14
CA LEU A 269 -25.67 7.88 -6.85
C LEU A 269 -24.67 7.61 -5.72
N VAL A 270 -23.40 7.37 -6.03
CA VAL A 270 -22.34 7.23 -5.03
C VAL A 270 -22.16 8.58 -4.30
N PRO A 271 -22.22 8.62 -2.96
CA PRO A 271 -21.98 9.84 -2.19
C PRO A 271 -20.48 10.15 -2.09
N THR A 272 -19.82 10.40 -3.22
CA THR A 272 -18.35 10.53 -3.36
C THR A 272 -17.76 11.56 -2.41
N GLY A 273 -18.39 12.73 -2.28
CA GLY A 273 -17.89 13.79 -1.40
C GLY A 273 -17.95 13.40 0.09
N GLN A 274 -18.97 12.63 0.51
CA GLN A 274 -19.01 12.11 1.89
C GLN A 274 -17.92 11.07 2.10
N PHE A 275 -17.80 10.12 1.16
CA PHE A 275 -16.77 9.08 1.21
C PHE A 275 -15.35 9.69 1.26
N CYS A 276 -15.04 10.70 0.43
CA CYS A 276 -13.72 11.33 0.40
C CYS A 276 -13.40 12.08 1.70
N ARG A 277 -14.38 12.78 2.30
CA ARG A 277 -14.20 13.43 3.61
C ARG A 277 -13.93 12.43 4.72
N ASP A 278 -14.70 11.34 4.77
CA ASP A 278 -14.56 10.30 5.78
C ASP A 278 -13.22 9.56 5.62
N LEU A 279 -12.82 9.27 4.37
CA LEU A 279 -11.52 8.67 4.06
C LEU A 279 -10.37 9.61 4.45
N ALA A 280 -10.47 10.91 4.11
CA ALA A 280 -9.45 11.88 4.46
C ALA A 280 -9.28 12.00 5.99
N SER A 281 -10.38 12.09 6.73
CA SER A 281 -10.34 12.11 8.20
C SER A 281 -9.76 10.82 8.79
N ALA A 282 -10.08 9.67 8.21
CA ALA A 282 -9.52 8.39 8.63
C ALA A 282 -8.01 8.25 8.32
N LEU A 283 -7.48 9.00 7.36
CA LEU A 283 -6.06 9.03 7.00
C LEU A 283 -5.23 9.99 7.87
N GLU A 284 -5.84 11.02 8.47
CA GLU A 284 -5.15 12.04 9.30
C GLU A 284 -4.26 11.45 10.41
N PRO A 285 -4.62 10.36 11.13
CA PRO A 285 -3.75 9.75 12.13
C PRO A 285 -2.42 9.23 11.58
N PHE A 286 -2.31 9.04 10.26
CA PHE A 286 -1.12 8.49 9.59
C PHE A 286 -0.27 9.56 8.90
N GLY A 287 -0.70 10.82 8.90
CA GLY A 287 0.05 11.95 8.35
C GLY A 287 -0.85 13.07 7.83
N ALA A 288 -0.24 14.16 7.34
CA ALA A 288 -0.98 15.26 6.75
C ALA A 288 -1.78 14.81 5.52
N VAL A 289 -3.06 15.16 5.45
CA VAL A 289 -3.95 14.81 4.35
C VAL A 289 -4.44 16.08 3.66
N VAL A 290 -4.48 16.05 2.34
CA VAL A 290 -5.11 17.09 1.52
C VAL A 290 -6.18 16.45 0.66
N HIS A 291 -7.39 16.99 0.71
CA HIS A 291 -8.54 16.57 -0.11
C HIS A 291 -8.87 17.65 -1.14
N VAL A 292 -8.79 17.27 -2.42
CA VAL A 292 -8.98 18.17 -3.57
C VAL A 292 -10.04 17.60 -4.50
N ASP A 293 -10.95 18.46 -4.93
CA ASP A 293 -11.90 18.24 -6.02
C ASP A 293 -11.70 19.32 -7.09
N ALA A 294 -12.28 19.12 -8.27
CA ALA A 294 -12.17 20.05 -9.41
C ALA A 294 -12.67 21.47 -9.07
N GLU A 295 -13.79 21.59 -8.36
CA GLU A 295 -14.41 22.89 -8.04
C GLU A 295 -13.57 23.67 -7.03
N ARG A 296 -13.06 23.00 -6.00
CA ARG A 296 -12.17 23.55 -4.97
C ARG A 296 -10.84 23.96 -5.59
N LEU A 297 -10.33 23.20 -6.57
CA LEU A 297 -9.14 23.56 -7.33
C LEU A 297 -9.34 24.86 -8.10
N ASP A 298 -10.40 24.93 -8.91
CA ASP A 298 -10.72 26.10 -9.73
C ASP A 298 -10.93 27.35 -8.87
N GLN A 299 -11.63 27.20 -7.73
CA GLN A 299 -11.81 28.28 -6.76
C GLN A 299 -10.49 28.74 -6.14
N ARG A 300 -9.60 27.79 -5.78
CA ARG A 300 -8.33 28.10 -5.12
C ARG A 300 -7.36 28.81 -6.06
N LEU A 301 -7.34 28.41 -7.33
CA LEU A 301 -6.50 29.01 -8.36
C LEU A 301 -7.17 30.23 -9.03
N GLN A 302 -8.41 30.54 -8.64
CA GLN A 302 -9.24 31.63 -9.16
C GLN A 302 -9.42 31.57 -10.68
N GLN A 303 -9.54 30.36 -11.23
CA GLN A 303 -9.64 30.10 -12.66
C GLN A 303 -10.66 28.98 -12.93
N PRO A 304 -11.91 29.33 -13.29
CA PRO A 304 -12.94 28.35 -13.62
C PRO A 304 -12.57 27.51 -14.86
N GLY A 305 -12.79 26.19 -14.79
CA GLY A 305 -12.53 25.24 -15.87
C GLY A 305 -11.08 24.79 -15.98
N LEU A 306 -10.20 25.20 -15.06
CA LEU A 306 -8.78 24.83 -15.09
C LEU A 306 -8.60 23.33 -14.87
N ALA A 307 -9.42 22.71 -14.02
CA ALA A 307 -9.39 21.28 -13.76
C ALA A 307 -9.55 20.43 -15.04
N ASP A 308 -10.35 20.91 -16.01
CA ASP A 308 -10.63 20.25 -17.30
C ASP A 308 -9.82 20.84 -18.47
N SER A 309 -8.86 21.71 -18.20
CA SER A 309 -7.98 22.27 -19.25
C SER A 309 -7.20 21.14 -19.96
N PRO A 310 -6.78 21.33 -21.24
CA PRO A 310 -5.92 20.37 -21.94
C PRO A 310 -4.52 20.24 -21.29
N GLU A 311 -3.89 19.06 -21.38
CA GLU A 311 -2.59 18.79 -20.72
C GLU A 311 -1.41 19.58 -21.33
N ASP A 312 -1.48 19.99 -22.59
CA ASP A 312 -0.37 20.64 -23.30
C ASP A 312 -0.40 22.18 -23.24
N GLY A 313 -1.37 22.76 -22.53
CA GLY A 313 -1.51 24.22 -22.42
C GLY A 313 -0.61 24.84 -21.33
N PRO A 314 -0.27 26.14 -21.42
CA PRO A 314 0.48 26.85 -20.37
C PRO A 314 -0.26 26.86 -19.00
N GLU A 315 -1.58 26.75 -19.02
CA GLU A 315 -2.43 26.57 -17.83
C GLU A 315 -2.15 25.23 -17.12
N SER A 316 -1.82 24.19 -17.88
CA SER A 316 -1.46 22.87 -17.38
C SER A 316 -0.16 22.88 -16.59
N THR A 317 0.83 23.67 -17.00
CA THR A 317 2.09 23.82 -16.27
C THR A 317 1.88 24.42 -14.88
N ARG A 318 0.99 25.43 -14.77
CA ARG A 318 0.65 26.05 -13.48
C ARG A 318 -0.11 25.08 -12.58
N LEU A 319 -1.04 24.32 -13.15
CA LEU A 319 -1.77 23.28 -12.44
C LEU A 319 -0.83 22.16 -11.94
N ALA A 320 0.07 21.68 -12.80
CA ALA A 320 1.06 20.65 -12.46
C ALA A 320 1.95 21.09 -11.29
N ALA A 321 2.50 22.32 -11.35
CA ALA A 321 3.34 22.88 -10.29
C ALA A 321 2.60 22.99 -8.93
N TRP A 322 1.31 23.32 -8.97
CA TRP A 322 0.51 23.39 -7.75
C TRP A 322 0.21 22.01 -7.16
N LEU A 323 -0.11 21.03 -8.01
CA LEU A 323 -0.33 19.64 -7.58
C LEU A 323 0.95 19.03 -6.99
N GLU A 324 2.12 19.31 -7.56
CA GLU A 324 3.42 18.92 -7.01
C GLU A 324 3.68 19.54 -5.63
N GLU A 325 3.31 20.81 -5.43
CA GLU A 325 3.44 21.45 -4.13
C GLU A 325 2.55 20.78 -3.07
N LEU A 326 1.34 20.32 -3.44
CA LEU A 326 0.47 19.55 -2.55
C LEU A 326 1.06 18.19 -2.20
N GLU A 327 1.58 17.46 -3.19
CA GLU A 327 2.22 16.15 -3.00
C GLU A 327 3.42 16.23 -2.06
N ARG A 328 4.16 17.35 -2.09
CA ARG A 328 5.28 17.59 -1.19
C ARG A 328 4.85 17.98 0.23
N ALA A 329 3.73 18.68 0.36
CA ALA A 329 3.24 19.18 1.65
C ALA A 329 2.43 18.14 2.44
N ALA A 330 1.83 17.18 1.74
CA ALA A 330 0.95 16.18 2.33
C ALA A 330 1.57 14.78 2.33
N ARG A 331 1.24 13.98 3.36
CA ARG A 331 1.51 12.54 3.34
C ARG A 331 0.55 11.81 2.39
N PHE A 332 -0.70 12.27 2.32
CA PHE A 332 -1.74 11.74 1.44
C PHE A 332 -2.46 12.87 0.70
N VAL A 333 -2.63 12.72 -0.61
CA VAL A 333 -3.48 13.58 -1.44
C VAL A 333 -4.64 12.74 -1.95
N VAL A 334 -5.86 13.10 -1.56
CA VAL A 334 -7.11 12.46 -1.97
C VAL A 334 -7.73 13.30 -3.08
N TYR A 335 -7.67 12.80 -4.32
CA TYR A 335 -8.33 13.38 -5.48
C TYR A 335 -9.75 12.86 -5.58
N GLU A 336 -10.73 13.73 -5.30
CA GLU A 336 -12.13 13.45 -5.54
C GLU A 336 -12.46 13.71 -7.00
N THR A 337 -12.94 12.68 -7.70
CA THR A 337 -13.28 12.78 -9.12
C THR A 337 -14.80 12.70 -9.34
N SER A 338 -15.24 13.19 -10.50
CA SER A 338 -16.63 13.17 -10.91
C SER A 338 -16.72 13.01 -12.42
N ALA A 339 -17.76 12.31 -12.91
CA ALA A 339 -18.06 12.20 -14.33
C ALA A 339 -18.31 13.58 -15.00
N ARG A 340 -18.58 14.64 -14.21
CA ARG A 340 -18.73 16.01 -14.71
C ARG A 340 -17.42 16.64 -15.20
N HIS A 341 -16.27 16.12 -14.77
CA HIS A 341 -14.95 16.69 -15.03
C HIS A 341 -14.01 15.64 -15.62
N PRO A 342 -14.17 15.26 -16.91
CA PRO A 342 -13.39 14.19 -17.52
C PRO A 342 -11.88 14.51 -17.63
N GLY A 343 -11.50 15.78 -17.78
CA GLY A 343 -10.09 16.18 -17.78
C GLY A 343 -9.47 16.04 -16.39
N TRP A 344 -10.22 16.41 -15.35
CA TRP A 344 -9.81 16.20 -13.96
C TRP A 344 -9.67 14.71 -13.61
N VAL A 345 -10.59 13.87 -14.10
CA VAL A 345 -10.52 12.41 -13.94
C VAL A 345 -9.21 11.86 -14.52
N ALA A 346 -8.90 12.19 -15.78
CA ALA A 346 -7.67 11.74 -16.45
C ALA A 346 -6.42 12.17 -15.67
N ARG A 347 -6.33 13.46 -15.28
CA ARG A 347 -5.22 14.00 -14.48
C ARG A 347 -5.08 13.34 -13.11
N SER A 348 -6.19 13.05 -12.44
CA SER A 348 -6.18 12.37 -11.14
C SER A 348 -5.67 10.94 -11.27
N ILE A 349 -6.09 10.21 -12.31
CA ILE A 349 -5.68 8.83 -12.57
C ILE A 349 -4.20 8.75 -12.99
N SER A 350 -3.74 9.67 -13.86
CA SER A 350 -2.35 9.66 -14.34
C SER A 350 -1.35 9.89 -13.19
N ARG A 351 -1.74 10.64 -12.15
CA ARG A 351 -0.92 10.92 -10.96
C ARG A 351 -1.10 9.94 -9.80
N ALA A 352 -2.17 9.15 -9.80
CA ALA A 352 -2.52 8.27 -8.69
C ALA A 352 -1.51 7.12 -8.50
N ASP A 353 -1.08 6.91 -7.25
CA ASP A 353 -0.41 5.67 -6.84
C ASP A 353 -1.46 4.55 -6.67
N CYS A 354 -2.67 4.92 -6.23
CA CYS A 354 -3.80 4.03 -6.05
C CYS A 354 -5.09 4.66 -6.58
N VAL A 355 -5.83 3.89 -7.38
CA VAL A 355 -7.18 4.25 -7.86
C VAL A 355 -8.20 3.47 -7.03
N VAL A 356 -9.01 4.19 -6.28
CA VAL A 356 -10.11 3.66 -5.48
C VAL A 356 -11.41 3.80 -6.26
N LEU A 357 -11.87 2.70 -6.84
CA LEU A 357 -13.15 2.59 -7.52
C LEU A 357 -14.25 2.46 -6.46
N VAL A 358 -15.23 3.36 -6.44
CA VAL A 358 -16.31 3.36 -5.43
C VAL A 358 -17.64 3.10 -6.13
N GLY A 359 -18.29 1.97 -5.81
CA GLY A 359 -19.63 1.64 -6.27
C GLY A 359 -20.59 1.42 -5.12
N ARG A 360 -21.89 1.33 -5.39
CA ARG A 360 -22.87 0.82 -4.42
C ARG A 360 -22.99 -0.69 -4.59
N GLY A 361 -22.98 -1.45 -3.49
CA GLY A 361 -23.04 -2.92 -3.53
C GLY A 361 -24.30 -3.44 -4.23
N SER A 362 -25.41 -2.70 -4.13
CA SER A 362 -26.68 -2.98 -4.82
C SER A 362 -26.78 -2.39 -6.24
N GLY A 363 -25.70 -1.76 -6.73
CA GLY A 363 -25.62 -1.12 -8.05
C GLY A 363 -25.40 -2.11 -9.19
N ASP A 364 -25.28 -1.58 -10.41
CA ASP A 364 -24.93 -2.39 -11.60
C ASP A 364 -23.41 -2.66 -11.64
N PRO A 365 -22.95 -3.92 -11.61
CA PRO A 365 -21.54 -4.25 -11.65
C PRO A 365 -20.89 -4.07 -13.03
N ALA A 366 -21.66 -3.78 -14.09
CA ALA A 366 -21.12 -3.59 -15.43
C ALA A 366 -20.05 -2.48 -15.47
N PRO A 367 -18.96 -2.65 -16.24
CA PRO A 367 -17.97 -1.60 -16.42
C PRO A 367 -18.56 -0.33 -17.02
N THR A 368 -18.24 0.81 -16.41
CA THR A 368 -18.77 2.13 -16.74
C THR A 368 -17.90 2.87 -17.76
N GLU A 369 -18.36 4.02 -18.28
CA GLU A 369 -17.57 4.85 -19.18
C GLU A 369 -16.31 5.40 -18.50
N ILE A 370 -16.41 5.79 -17.22
CA ILE A 370 -15.27 6.32 -16.47
C ILE A 370 -14.18 5.27 -16.30
N GLU A 371 -14.55 3.99 -16.20
CA GLU A 371 -13.59 2.88 -16.18
C GLU A 371 -12.93 2.65 -17.54
N ARG A 372 -13.60 2.98 -18.65
CA ARG A 372 -12.97 2.98 -19.97
C ARG A 372 -11.97 4.13 -20.12
N ILE A 373 -12.24 5.29 -19.52
CA ILE A 373 -11.26 6.39 -19.42
C ILE A 373 -10.06 5.91 -18.60
N VAL A 374 -10.29 5.35 -17.39
CA VAL A 374 -9.23 4.75 -16.57
C VAL A 374 -8.39 3.76 -17.38
N ALA A 375 -9.03 2.80 -18.06
CA ALA A 375 -8.33 1.78 -18.83
C ALA A 375 -7.51 2.37 -20.00
N ARG A 376 -8.01 3.43 -20.67
CA ARG A 376 -7.28 4.14 -21.74
C ARG A 376 -6.05 4.86 -21.20
N GLU A 377 -6.20 5.59 -20.10
CA GLU A 377 -5.11 6.34 -19.48
C GLU A 377 -4.03 5.42 -18.87
N GLU A 378 -4.41 4.22 -18.42
CA GLU A 378 -3.45 3.28 -17.83
C GLU A 378 -2.66 2.44 -18.86
N GLY A 379 -3.18 2.30 -20.09
CA GLY A 379 -2.53 1.56 -21.18
C GLY A 379 -2.18 0.09 -20.84
N GLU A 380 -1.33 -0.53 -21.66
CA GLU A 380 -0.85 -1.93 -21.46
C GLU A 380 0.31 -2.06 -20.46
N HIS A 381 0.95 -0.94 -20.06
CA HIS A 381 2.31 -0.95 -19.51
C HIS A 381 2.42 -0.59 -18.01
N GLY A 382 1.32 -0.53 -17.27
CA GLY A 382 1.37 -0.47 -15.80
C GLY A 382 0.14 0.16 -15.15
N ALA A 383 -0.82 -0.65 -14.72
CA ALA A 383 -1.97 -0.18 -13.97
C ALA A 383 -1.56 0.24 -12.55
N ALA A 384 -2.15 1.32 -12.06
CA ALA A 384 -2.00 1.78 -10.68
C ALA A 384 -2.64 0.72 -9.81
N GLN A 385 -2.33 0.71 -8.51
CA GLN A 385 -3.01 -0.21 -7.63
C GLN A 385 -4.51 0.12 -7.64
N ARG A 386 -5.34 -0.78 -8.18
CA ARG A 386 -6.80 -0.62 -8.15
C ARG A 386 -7.38 -1.27 -6.90
N LEU A 387 -8.19 -0.52 -6.18
CA LEU A 387 -8.94 -0.99 -5.03
C LEU A 387 -10.42 -0.72 -5.29
N LEU A 388 -11.27 -1.72 -5.03
CA LEU A 388 -12.72 -1.57 -5.13
C LEU A 388 -13.32 -1.32 -3.75
N VAL A 389 -14.15 -0.31 -3.61
CA VAL A 389 -15.01 -0.11 -2.43
C VAL A 389 -16.46 -0.23 -2.87
N LEU A 390 -17.19 -1.13 -2.23
CA LEU A 390 -18.63 -1.27 -2.39
C LEU A 390 -19.31 -0.71 -1.14
N LEU A 391 -20.15 0.31 -1.34
CA LEU A 391 -20.92 0.96 -0.28
C LEU A 391 -22.22 0.20 -0.01
N HIS A 392 -22.58 0.05 1.26
CA HIS A 392 -23.79 -0.64 1.71
C HIS A 392 -24.56 0.23 2.70
N ASP A 393 -25.87 0.25 2.55
CA ASP A 393 -26.79 0.98 3.44
C ASP A 393 -27.36 0.07 4.55
N ASP A 394 -27.35 -1.25 4.34
CA ASP A 394 -27.87 -2.24 5.29
C ASP A 394 -26.77 -3.01 6.04
N GLU A 395 -27.19 -3.82 7.02
CA GLU A 395 -26.30 -4.69 7.78
C GLU A 395 -26.29 -6.14 7.28
N ALA A 396 -27.04 -6.45 6.21
CA ALA A 396 -27.06 -7.79 5.64
C ALA A 396 -25.71 -8.09 4.99
N LEU A 397 -25.29 -9.36 5.04
CA LEU A 397 -24.05 -9.76 4.38
C LEU A 397 -24.11 -9.35 2.90
N PRO A 398 -23.01 -8.77 2.36
CA PRO A 398 -22.89 -8.52 0.94
C PRO A 398 -23.16 -9.77 0.11
N SER A 399 -23.49 -9.57 -1.16
CA SER A 399 -23.66 -10.69 -2.10
C SER A 399 -23.34 -10.28 -3.53
N GLY A 400 -22.90 -11.24 -4.33
CA GLY A 400 -22.66 -11.02 -5.77
C GLY A 400 -21.40 -10.21 -6.07
N THR A 401 -20.46 -10.13 -5.12
CA THR A 401 -19.21 -9.37 -5.25
C THR A 401 -18.32 -9.89 -6.38
N SER A 402 -18.40 -11.19 -6.68
CA SER A 402 -17.71 -11.81 -7.82
C SER A 402 -18.04 -11.17 -9.16
N ARG A 403 -19.25 -10.63 -9.35
CA ARG A 403 -19.62 -9.91 -10.59
C ARG A 403 -18.85 -8.61 -10.73
N TRP A 404 -18.53 -7.96 -9.62
CA TRP A 404 -17.74 -6.72 -9.62
C TRP A 404 -16.26 -7.00 -9.87
N THR A 405 -15.70 -8.03 -9.23
CA THR A 405 -14.28 -8.39 -9.31
C THR A 405 -13.93 -9.12 -10.61
N ALA A 406 -14.81 -9.97 -11.15
CA ALA A 406 -14.56 -10.65 -12.42
C ALA A 406 -14.42 -9.69 -13.62
N ALA A 407 -15.14 -8.56 -13.57
CA ALA A 407 -15.09 -7.54 -14.61
C ALA A 407 -13.89 -6.60 -14.49
N ARG A 408 -13.11 -6.67 -13.40
CA ARG A 408 -12.09 -5.67 -13.04
C ARG A 408 -10.82 -6.33 -12.53
N ALA A 409 -9.67 -5.94 -13.07
CA ALA A 409 -8.39 -6.28 -12.45
C ALA A 409 -8.16 -5.39 -11.23
N VAL A 410 -8.72 -5.79 -10.07
CA VAL A 410 -8.52 -5.13 -8.78
C VAL A 410 -7.56 -5.91 -7.88
N SER A 411 -6.74 -5.18 -7.14
CA SER A 411 -5.80 -5.77 -6.17
C SER A 411 -6.49 -6.22 -4.88
N ARG A 412 -7.62 -5.58 -4.54
CA ARG A 412 -8.41 -5.81 -3.33
C ARG A 412 -9.78 -5.16 -3.46
N HIS A 413 -10.77 -5.70 -2.75
CA HIS A 413 -12.03 -5.02 -2.52
C HIS A 413 -12.35 -4.86 -1.03
N HIS A 414 -13.23 -3.92 -0.71
CA HIS A 414 -13.77 -3.66 0.62
C HIS A 414 -15.27 -3.38 0.57
N HIS A 415 -15.99 -3.91 1.56
CA HIS A 415 -17.38 -3.55 1.83
C HIS A 415 -17.43 -2.48 2.91
N VAL A 416 -18.04 -1.33 2.63
CA VAL A 416 -18.06 -0.19 3.56
C VAL A 416 -19.48 0.25 3.83
N ARG A 417 -19.84 0.36 5.11
CA ARG A 417 -21.02 1.08 5.56
C ARG A 417 -20.59 2.44 6.07
N LEU A 418 -21.05 3.51 5.43
CA LEU A 418 -20.67 4.88 5.84
C LEU A 418 -21.16 5.23 7.26
N SER A 419 -22.20 4.54 7.74
CA SER A 419 -22.68 4.65 9.13
C SER A 419 -21.73 4.02 10.17
N ARG A 420 -20.75 3.21 9.74
CA ARG A 420 -19.77 2.56 10.62
C ARG A 420 -18.35 3.09 10.35
N PRO A 421 -17.83 4.01 11.17
CA PRO A 421 -16.50 4.60 10.98
C PRO A 421 -15.36 3.57 10.93
N GLY A 422 -15.51 2.40 11.56
CA GLY A 422 -14.53 1.31 11.48
C GLY A 422 -14.30 0.78 10.06
N ASP A 423 -15.34 0.79 9.21
CA ASP A 423 -15.23 0.27 7.83
C ASP A 423 -14.36 1.18 6.95
N ILE A 424 -14.53 2.50 7.03
CA ILE A 424 -13.68 3.45 6.30
C ILE A 424 -12.27 3.53 6.92
N ALA A 425 -12.17 3.43 8.25
CA ALA A 425 -10.88 3.39 8.94
C ALA A 425 -10.03 2.18 8.54
N ARG A 426 -10.65 1.04 8.26
CA ARG A 426 -9.98 -0.13 7.68
C ARG A 426 -9.38 0.18 6.30
N VAL A 427 -10.15 0.82 5.41
CA VAL A 427 -9.65 1.22 4.08
C VAL A 427 -8.45 2.16 4.21
N ALA A 428 -8.55 3.17 5.09
CA ALA A 428 -7.43 4.08 5.39
C ALA A 428 -6.20 3.34 5.93
N ARG A 429 -6.38 2.38 6.85
CA ARG A 429 -5.29 1.56 7.37
C ARG A 429 -4.61 0.72 6.28
N PHE A 430 -5.34 0.17 5.32
CA PHE A 430 -4.73 -0.51 4.17
C PHE A 430 -3.94 0.45 3.28
N LEU A 431 -4.49 1.63 2.97
CA LEU A 431 -3.81 2.63 2.15
C LEU A 431 -2.57 3.22 2.82
N ALA A 432 -2.53 3.22 4.15
CA ALA A 432 -1.40 3.69 4.95
C ALA A 432 -0.37 2.59 5.28
N ASP A 433 -0.55 1.35 4.80
CA ASP A 433 0.24 0.17 5.20
C ASP A 433 0.25 -0.07 6.73
N ARG A 434 -0.87 0.24 7.40
CA ARG A 434 -1.11 0.09 8.84
C ARG A 434 -2.25 -0.87 9.18
N ALA A 435 -2.71 -1.67 8.21
CA ALA A 435 -3.74 -2.67 8.44
C ALA A 435 -3.30 -3.72 9.48
N VAL A 436 -4.22 -4.09 10.37
CA VAL A 436 -4.04 -5.09 11.40
C VAL A 436 -4.60 -6.44 10.93
N GLY A 437 -3.72 -7.40 10.70
CA GLY A 437 -4.09 -8.77 10.36
C GLY A 437 -4.19 -9.66 11.61
N LEU A 438 -5.27 -10.43 11.74
CA LEU A 438 -5.42 -11.49 12.74
C LEU A 438 -5.26 -12.87 12.08
N VAL A 439 -4.33 -13.68 12.58
CA VAL A 439 -4.06 -15.03 12.09
C VAL A 439 -4.39 -16.06 13.16
N LEU A 440 -5.32 -16.96 12.85
CA LEU A 440 -5.81 -18.00 13.76
C LEU A 440 -5.25 -19.37 13.35
N GLY A 441 -4.43 -19.96 14.22
CA GLY A 441 -3.74 -21.21 13.94
C GLY A 441 -4.62 -22.46 14.02
N ALA A 442 -4.12 -23.55 13.44
CA ALA A 442 -4.74 -24.88 13.51
C ALA A 442 -4.60 -25.53 14.90
N GLY A 443 -5.58 -26.33 15.31
CA GLY A 443 -5.54 -27.04 16.61
C GLY A 443 -6.73 -27.92 16.97
N GLY A 444 -7.60 -28.28 16.00
CA GLY A 444 -8.82 -29.06 16.29
C GLY A 444 -9.70 -28.36 17.35
N ALA A 445 -10.17 -29.10 18.34
CA ALA A 445 -10.98 -28.57 19.45
C ALA A 445 -10.29 -27.42 20.23
N ARG A 446 -8.96 -27.40 20.29
CA ARG A 446 -8.21 -26.31 20.94
C ARG A 446 -8.43 -24.95 20.27
N GLY A 447 -8.86 -24.95 19.01
CA GLY A 447 -9.21 -23.73 18.27
C GLY A 447 -10.37 -22.94 18.88
N PHE A 448 -11.17 -23.49 19.81
CA PHE A 448 -12.16 -22.70 20.56
C PHE A 448 -11.52 -21.61 21.45
N ALA A 449 -10.21 -21.70 21.74
CA ALA A 449 -9.49 -20.65 22.45
C ALA A 449 -9.49 -19.32 21.67
N HIS A 450 -9.57 -19.39 20.33
CA HIS A 450 -9.68 -18.21 19.47
C HIS A 450 -10.92 -17.36 19.78
N ILE A 451 -12.00 -17.95 20.28
CA ILE A 451 -13.22 -17.22 20.67
C ILE A 451 -12.91 -16.26 21.83
N GLY A 452 -12.14 -16.72 22.82
CA GLY A 452 -11.68 -15.90 23.93
C GLY A 452 -10.73 -14.79 23.47
N VAL A 453 -9.82 -15.09 22.55
CA VAL A 453 -8.93 -14.09 21.92
C VAL A 453 -9.73 -12.99 21.22
N LEU A 454 -10.69 -13.36 20.37
CA LEU A 454 -11.55 -12.42 19.66
C LEU A 454 -12.31 -11.50 20.62
N ARG A 455 -12.82 -12.04 21.72
CA ARG A 455 -13.50 -11.27 22.78
C ARG A 455 -12.60 -10.19 23.37
N VAL A 456 -11.38 -10.56 23.75
CA VAL A 456 -10.43 -9.61 24.35
C VAL A 456 -9.98 -8.55 23.36
N LEU A 457 -9.72 -8.91 22.10
CA LEU A 457 -9.37 -7.94 21.05
C LEU A 457 -10.49 -6.92 20.84
N GLN A 458 -11.74 -7.38 20.79
CA GLN A 458 -12.92 -6.53 20.66
C GLN A 458 -13.08 -5.60 21.88
N GLU A 459 -12.99 -6.13 23.11
CA GLU A 459 -13.06 -5.33 24.35
C GLU A 459 -11.94 -4.28 24.45
N ALA A 460 -10.75 -4.60 23.94
CA ALA A 460 -9.61 -3.69 23.93
C ALA A 460 -9.66 -2.64 22.81
N GLY A 461 -10.68 -2.69 21.94
CA GLY A 461 -10.82 -1.77 20.80
C GLY A 461 -9.70 -1.91 19.76
N ILE A 462 -9.12 -3.12 19.65
CA ILE A 462 -8.05 -3.40 18.69
C ILE A 462 -8.71 -3.75 17.35
N PRO A 463 -8.52 -2.94 16.30
CA PRO A 463 -9.15 -3.21 15.00
C PRO A 463 -8.62 -4.50 14.38
N ILE A 464 -9.48 -5.21 13.66
CA ILE A 464 -9.12 -6.36 12.82
C ILE A 464 -9.52 -6.01 11.38
N ASP A 465 -8.51 -5.78 10.54
CA ASP A 465 -8.69 -5.32 9.16
C ASP A 465 -8.62 -6.47 8.14
N LEU A 466 -7.95 -7.55 8.52
CA LEU A 466 -7.87 -8.80 7.76
C LEU A 466 -7.85 -9.95 8.75
N VAL A 467 -8.48 -11.04 8.38
CA VAL A 467 -8.56 -12.23 9.23
C VAL A 467 -8.23 -13.47 8.40
N ALA A 468 -7.38 -14.34 8.93
CA ALA A 468 -6.95 -15.54 8.23
C ALA A 468 -6.82 -16.72 9.18
N GLY A 469 -6.86 -17.94 8.65
CA GLY A 469 -6.60 -19.11 9.48
C GLY A 469 -6.46 -20.43 8.74
N THR A 470 -6.14 -21.46 9.51
CA THR A 470 -5.96 -22.84 9.03
C THR A 470 -6.81 -23.79 9.88
N SER A 471 -7.49 -24.75 9.26
CA SER A 471 -8.30 -25.76 9.96
C SER A 471 -9.36 -25.10 10.87
N MET A 472 -9.48 -25.47 12.15
CA MET A 472 -10.39 -24.77 13.08
C MET A 472 -10.20 -23.24 13.13
N GLY A 473 -8.96 -22.77 12.94
CA GLY A 473 -8.68 -21.34 12.84
C GLY A 473 -9.35 -20.69 11.63
N SER A 474 -9.45 -21.40 10.50
CA SER A 474 -10.17 -20.94 9.30
C SER A 474 -11.66 -20.76 9.57
N ALA A 475 -12.29 -21.69 10.28
CA ALA A 475 -13.71 -21.61 10.63
C ALA A 475 -14.01 -20.39 11.53
N MET A 476 -13.22 -20.19 12.59
CA MET A 476 -13.40 -19.05 13.50
C MET A 476 -13.13 -17.72 12.79
N ALA A 477 -12.11 -17.70 11.93
CA ALA A 477 -11.76 -16.55 11.10
C ALA A 477 -12.89 -16.20 10.11
N ALA A 478 -13.47 -17.20 9.45
CA ALA A 478 -14.60 -17.03 8.53
C ALA A 478 -15.82 -16.43 9.23
N GLN A 479 -16.21 -16.99 10.38
CA GLN A 479 -17.36 -16.50 11.15
C GLN A 479 -17.15 -15.05 11.63
N HIS A 480 -15.94 -14.72 12.08
CA HIS A 480 -15.61 -13.34 12.44
C HIS A 480 -15.66 -12.41 11.22
N ALA A 481 -15.14 -12.84 10.07
CA ALA A 481 -15.19 -12.08 8.82
C ALA A 481 -16.62 -11.90 8.27
N MET A 482 -17.56 -12.79 8.61
CA MET A 482 -19.00 -12.62 8.39
C MET A 482 -19.64 -11.55 9.31
N GLY A 483 -18.87 -10.97 10.22
CA GLY A 483 -19.35 -9.98 11.19
C GLY A 483 -20.00 -10.57 12.43
N TRP A 484 -19.73 -11.85 12.75
CA TRP A 484 -20.29 -12.46 13.96
C TRP A 484 -19.54 -12.01 15.22
N SER A 485 -20.30 -11.75 16.28
CA SER A 485 -19.72 -11.50 17.60
C SER A 485 -19.13 -12.78 18.20
N PRO A 486 -18.14 -12.67 19.12
CA PRO A 486 -17.62 -13.82 19.86
C PRO A 486 -18.71 -14.63 20.58
N ASP A 487 -19.77 -13.97 21.07
CA ASP A 487 -20.92 -14.64 21.68
C ASP A 487 -21.72 -15.48 20.67
N ARG A 488 -22.00 -14.93 19.49
CA ARG A 488 -22.69 -15.67 18.43
C ARG A 488 -21.86 -16.88 17.95
N ILE A 489 -20.54 -16.71 17.84
CA ILE A 489 -19.61 -17.79 17.49
C ILE A 489 -19.68 -18.89 18.57
N MET A 490 -19.64 -18.51 19.84
CA MET A 490 -19.74 -19.43 20.99
C MET A 490 -21.06 -20.21 20.98
N GLU A 491 -22.19 -19.52 20.82
CA GLU A 491 -23.53 -20.15 20.78
C GLU A 491 -23.65 -21.13 19.62
N THR A 492 -23.25 -20.72 18.42
CA THR A 492 -23.31 -21.58 17.24
C THR A 492 -22.38 -22.79 17.38
N ALA A 493 -21.21 -22.60 17.99
CA ALA A 493 -20.28 -23.69 18.23
C ALA A 493 -20.82 -24.68 19.30
N ASP A 494 -21.55 -24.21 20.31
CA ASP A 494 -22.28 -25.08 21.25
C ASP A 494 -23.36 -25.90 20.53
N ASP A 495 -24.15 -25.27 19.65
CA ASP A 495 -25.15 -25.96 18.84
C ASP A 495 -24.53 -27.05 17.96
N VAL A 496 -23.49 -26.71 17.21
CA VAL A 496 -22.82 -27.64 16.28
C VAL A 496 -22.13 -28.77 17.05
N TRP A 497 -21.28 -28.44 18.03
CA TRP A 497 -20.37 -29.41 18.62
C TRP A 497 -20.94 -30.13 19.84
N ASN A 498 -21.85 -29.53 20.61
CA ASN A 498 -22.47 -30.18 21.76
C ASN A 498 -23.86 -30.75 21.48
N ARG A 499 -24.64 -30.18 20.55
CA ARG A 499 -26.00 -30.66 20.24
C ARG A 499 -26.04 -31.57 19.01
N ILE A 500 -25.54 -31.11 17.87
CA ILE A 500 -25.56 -31.88 16.61
C ILE A 500 -24.46 -32.96 16.61
N ARG A 501 -23.29 -32.67 17.19
CA ARG A 501 -22.17 -33.60 17.39
C ARG A 501 -21.71 -34.33 16.11
N PRO A 502 -21.39 -33.62 15.01
CA PRO A 502 -21.01 -34.25 13.74
C PRO A 502 -19.76 -35.12 13.86
N HIS A 503 -18.86 -34.81 14.80
CA HIS A 503 -17.65 -35.60 15.10
C HIS A 503 -17.92 -37.01 15.67
N THR A 504 -19.17 -37.32 16.04
CA THR A 504 -19.55 -38.64 16.60
C THR A 504 -20.14 -39.60 15.56
N GLU A 505 -20.30 -39.15 14.31
CA GLU A 505 -20.86 -39.98 13.23
C GLU A 505 -19.78 -40.82 12.55
N TYR A 506 -19.47 -41.99 13.10
CA TYR A 506 -18.44 -42.84 12.50
C TYR A 506 -18.92 -43.56 11.23
N THR A 507 -18.02 -43.78 10.26
CA THR A 507 -18.26 -44.62 9.06
C THR A 507 -17.29 -45.81 8.99
N LEU A 508 -17.54 -46.78 8.11
CA LEU A 508 -16.62 -47.90 7.89
C LEU A 508 -15.29 -47.36 7.33
N PRO A 509 -14.13 -47.71 7.93
CA PRO A 509 -12.83 -47.10 7.64
C PRO A 509 -12.20 -47.65 6.36
N LEU A 510 -12.94 -47.59 5.24
CA LEU A 510 -12.44 -47.84 3.89
C LEU A 510 -12.10 -46.54 3.16
N LEU A 511 -12.75 -45.41 3.51
CA LEU A 511 -12.59 -44.10 2.88
C LEU A 511 -12.45 -42.92 3.87
N SER A 512 -13.07 -42.97 5.06
CA SER A 512 -13.06 -41.92 6.09
C SER A 512 -13.37 -42.51 7.47
N LEU A 513 -13.06 -41.79 8.56
CA LEU A 513 -13.50 -42.17 9.92
C LEU A 513 -14.86 -41.56 10.29
N VAL A 514 -15.29 -40.47 9.64
CA VAL A 514 -16.55 -39.74 9.94
C VAL A 514 -17.47 -39.68 8.71
N ARG A 515 -18.80 -39.84 8.90
CA ARG A 515 -19.84 -39.61 7.89
C ARG A 515 -20.00 -38.10 7.65
N GLY A 516 -19.87 -37.68 6.39
CA GLY A 516 -19.86 -36.25 6.03
C GLY A 516 -21.22 -35.52 6.04
N GLN A 517 -22.34 -36.22 6.22
CA GLN A 517 -23.68 -35.61 6.04
C GLN A 517 -24.02 -34.56 7.10
N SER A 518 -23.78 -34.83 8.39
CA SER A 518 -24.04 -33.83 9.44
C SER A 518 -22.99 -32.72 9.46
N ALA A 519 -21.74 -33.01 9.06
CA ALA A 519 -20.72 -31.98 8.88
C ALA A 519 -21.11 -31.00 7.76
N GLN A 520 -21.61 -31.50 6.63
CA GLN A 520 -22.12 -30.68 5.54
C GLN A 520 -23.31 -29.82 5.98
N LYS A 521 -24.30 -30.40 6.68
CA LYS A 521 -25.45 -29.63 7.22
C LYS A 521 -25.03 -28.53 8.20
N CYS A 522 -24.06 -28.80 9.08
CA CYS A 522 -23.52 -27.79 9.98
C CYS A 522 -22.80 -26.68 9.21
N GLY A 523 -22.05 -27.04 8.16
CA GLY A 523 -21.42 -26.08 7.26
C GLY A 523 -22.45 -25.21 6.52
N GLU A 524 -23.51 -25.80 5.97
CA GLU A 524 -24.62 -25.09 5.33
C GLU A 524 -25.35 -24.16 6.32
N MET A 525 -25.52 -24.58 7.58
CA MET A 525 -26.08 -23.75 8.65
C MET A 525 -25.19 -22.55 8.98
N MET A 526 -23.88 -22.73 9.02
CA MET A 526 -22.94 -21.66 9.40
C MET A 526 -22.66 -20.69 8.25
N TYR A 527 -22.51 -21.20 7.02
CA TYR A 527 -21.97 -20.44 5.89
C TYR A 527 -22.93 -20.32 4.71
N GLY A 528 -23.99 -21.15 4.65
CA GLY A 528 -24.97 -21.14 3.56
C GLY A 528 -24.31 -21.16 2.18
N THR A 529 -24.73 -20.22 1.33
CA THR A 529 -24.18 -20.00 -0.01
C THR A 529 -23.22 -18.82 -0.07
N THR A 530 -22.72 -18.34 1.08
CA THR A 530 -21.82 -17.18 1.14
C THR A 530 -20.50 -17.48 0.43
N CYS A 531 -20.04 -16.52 -0.37
CA CYS A 531 -18.72 -16.55 -0.97
C CYS A 531 -17.71 -15.75 -0.12
N ILE A 532 -16.41 -16.06 -0.24
CA ILE A 532 -15.36 -15.37 0.52
C ILE A 532 -15.34 -13.88 0.19
N GLU A 533 -15.49 -13.53 -1.08
CA GLU A 533 -15.51 -12.15 -1.54
C GLU A 533 -16.71 -11.36 -1.03
N ASP A 534 -17.74 -12.00 -0.49
CA ASP A 534 -18.92 -11.33 0.07
C ASP A 534 -18.78 -11.00 1.57
N LEU A 535 -17.64 -11.31 2.19
CA LEU A 535 -17.41 -11.09 3.61
C LEU A 535 -17.17 -9.61 3.96
N TRP A 536 -17.59 -9.20 5.16
CA TRP A 536 -17.38 -7.83 5.65
C TRP A 536 -15.90 -7.50 5.83
N LEU A 537 -15.11 -8.49 6.27
CA LEU A 537 -13.67 -8.37 6.39
C LEU A 537 -12.97 -9.21 5.32
N PRO A 538 -11.86 -8.71 4.73
CA PRO A 538 -10.96 -9.52 3.94
C PRO A 538 -10.55 -10.80 4.69
N TYR A 539 -10.80 -11.94 4.06
CA TYR A 539 -10.56 -13.26 4.62
C TYR A 539 -9.72 -14.12 3.68
N PHE A 540 -8.88 -14.98 4.25
CA PHE A 540 -8.32 -16.11 3.52
C PHE A 540 -8.05 -17.31 4.43
N CYS A 541 -8.05 -18.51 3.87
CA CYS A 541 -7.58 -19.71 4.56
C CYS A 541 -6.68 -20.57 3.69
N VAL A 542 -5.98 -21.51 4.33
CA VAL A 542 -4.98 -22.34 3.67
C VAL A 542 -5.41 -23.81 3.65
N SER A 543 -5.19 -24.46 2.52
CA SER A 543 -5.28 -25.92 2.33
C SER A 543 -3.97 -26.46 1.75
N ALA A 544 -3.78 -27.77 1.88
CA ALA A 544 -2.74 -28.50 1.20
C ALA A 544 -3.31 -29.12 -0.08
N ASP A 545 -2.69 -28.83 -1.22
CA ASP A 545 -3.04 -29.43 -2.49
C ASP A 545 -2.24 -30.72 -2.71
N LEU A 546 -2.96 -31.85 -2.73
CA LEU A 546 -2.39 -33.17 -2.93
C LEU A 546 -2.13 -33.47 -4.41
N THR A 547 -2.70 -32.71 -5.34
CA THR A 547 -2.45 -32.85 -6.78
C THR A 547 -1.09 -32.24 -7.13
N ASP A 548 -0.87 -30.99 -6.73
CA ASP A 548 0.33 -30.21 -7.12
C ASP A 548 1.44 -30.21 -6.04
N ALA A 549 1.21 -30.86 -4.91
CA ALA A 549 2.10 -30.84 -3.74
C ALA A 549 2.46 -29.41 -3.31
N SER A 550 1.47 -28.53 -3.29
CA SER A 550 1.64 -27.11 -3.02
C SER A 550 0.64 -26.57 -2.00
N MET A 551 0.87 -25.36 -1.51
CA MET A 551 -0.04 -24.67 -0.62
C MET A 551 -1.11 -23.95 -1.44
N TYR A 552 -2.38 -24.26 -1.16
CA TYR A 552 -3.52 -23.59 -1.79
C TYR A 552 -4.09 -22.52 -0.85
N VAL A 553 -4.23 -21.29 -1.32
CA VAL A 553 -4.76 -20.17 -0.53
C VAL A 553 -6.12 -19.76 -1.07
N HIS A 554 -7.16 -19.98 -0.29
CA HIS A 554 -8.54 -19.63 -0.63
C HIS A 554 -8.78 -18.14 -0.38
N ARG A 555 -9.11 -17.37 -1.41
CA ARG A 555 -9.40 -15.93 -1.33
C ARG A 555 -10.74 -15.53 -1.95
N ASP A 556 -11.38 -16.44 -2.67
CA ASP A 556 -12.62 -16.24 -3.41
C ASP A 556 -13.36 -17.58 -3.53
N GLY A 557 -14.63 -17.51 -3.92
CA GLY A 557 -15.49 -18.67 -4.10
C GLY A 557 -16.18 -19.13 -2.81
N SER A 558 -16.69 -20.36 -2.81
CA SER A 558 -17.54 -20.86 -1.71
C SER A 558 -16.80 -20.91 -0.37
N LEU A 559 -17.30 -20.15 0.61
CA LEU A 559 -16.75 -20.13 1.97
C LEU A 559 -16.86 -21.50 2.64
N LEU A 560 -18.00 -22.18 2.45
CA LEU A 560 -18.23 -23.53 2.94
C LEU A 560 -17.18 -24.50 2.40
N LEU A 561 -16.92 -24.48 1.09
CA LEU A 561 -15.94 -25.36 0.46
C LEU A 561 -14.53 -25.08 0.98
N ALA A 562 -14.15 -23.80 1.09
CA ALA A 562 -12.83 -23.38 1.54
C ALA A 562 -12.54 -23.80 2.99
N VAL A 563 -13.47 -23.54 3.92
CA VAL A 563 -13.34 -23.93 5.34
C VAL A 563 -13.33 -25.45 5.48
N THR A 564 -14.15 -26.15 4.70
CA THR A 564 -14.18 -27.62 4.68
C THR A 564 -12.84 -28.17 4.21
N ALA A 565 -12.32 -27.72 3.07
CA ALA A 565 -11.03 -28.12 2.54
C ALA A 565 -9.89 -27.83 3.53
N SER A 566 -9.88 -26.66 4.17
CA SER A 566 -8.87 -26.26 5.16
C SER A 566 -8.92 -27.13 6.43
N SER A 567 -10.06 -27.76 6.73
CA SER A 567 -10.28 -28.58 7.92
C SER A 567 -10.32 -30.10 7.64
N SER A 568 -10.06 -30.53 6.39
CA SER A 568 -10.12 -31.92 5.97
C SER A 568 -8.87 -32.70 6.39
N LEU A 569 -8.75 -33.00 7.68
CA LEU A 569 -7.58 -33.66 8.25
C LEU A 569 -7.38 -35.07 7.67
N PRO A 570 -6.19 -35.41 7.14
CA PRO A 570 -5.92 -36.71 6.55
C PRO A 570 -6.26 -37.87 7.49
N ALA A 571 -6.82 -38.94 6.92
CA ALA A 571 -7.33 -40.13 7.61
C ALA A 571 -8.53 -39.91 8.55
N VAL A 572 -8.97 -38.67 8.79
CA VAL A 572 -10.16 -38.37 9.61
C VAL A 572 -11.32 -37.92 8.74
N ILE A 573 -11.06 -37.00 7.81
CA ILE A 573 -12.03 -36.40 6.88
C ILE A 573 -11.53 -36.60 5.46
N VAL A 574 -12.45 -36.86 4.51
CA VAL A 574 -12.12 -37.08 3.10
C VAL A 574 -11.61 -35.76 2.49
N PRO A 575 -10.53 -35.79 1.67
CA PRO A 575 -10.11 -34.65 0.89
C PRO A 575 -11.25 -34.06 0.04
N THR A 576 -11.20 -32.76 -0.16
CA THR A 576 -12.23 -31.99 -0.87
C THR A 576 -11.75 -31.67 -2.28
N GLN A 577 -12.54 -32.02 -3.29
CA GLN A 577 -12.23 -31.64 -4.68
C GLN A 577 -12.68 -30.18 -4.92
N ALA A 578 -11.77 -29.34 -5.43
CA ALA A 578 -12.05 -27.98 -5.86
C ALA A 578 -11.45 -27.75 -7.25
N GLY A 579 -12.29 -27.76 -8.30
CA GLY A 579 -11.81 -27.80 -9.68
C GLY A 579 -10.98 -29.07 -9.92
N ASP A 580 -9.74 -28.91 -10.40
CA ASP A 580 -8.79 -30.00 -10.64
C ASP A 580 -7.91 -30.33 -9.41
N HIS A 581 -8.08 -29.58 -8.32
CA HIS A 581 -7.26 -29.70 -7.11
C HIS A 581 -7.93 -30.62 -6.07
N LEU A 582 -7.16 -31.58 -5.55
CA LEU A 582 -7.58 -32.43 -4.44
C LEU A 582 -7.02 -31.86 -3.13
N LEU A 583 -7.86 -31.18 -2.37
CA LEU A 583 -7.45 -30.37 -1.22
C LEU A 583 -7.64 -31.12 0.10
N CYS A 584 -6.72 -30.93 1.04
CA CYS A 584 -6.83 -31.39 2.42
C CYS A 584 -6.36 -30.31 3.42
N ASP A 585 -6.36 -30.65 4.71
CA ASP A 585 -6.07 -29.70 5.80
C ASP A 585 -4.75 -28.96 5.59
N GLY A 586 -4.80 -27.63 5.71
CA GLY A 586 -3.66 -26.75 5.47
C GLY A 586 -2.52 -26.90 6.49
N SER A 587 -2.77 -27.57 7.62
CA SER A 587 -1.75 -27.87 8.63
C SER A 587 -0.58 -28.71 8.12
N LEU A 588 -0.70 -29.36 6.96
CA LEU A 588 0.43 -30.03 6.31
C LEU A 588 1.48 -29.06 5.76
N PHE A 589 1.10 -27.82 5.43
CA PHE A 589 2.02 -26.80 4.90
C PHE A 589 2.20 -25.61 5.85
N ASN A 590 1.10 -25.05 6.36
CA ASN A 590 1.13 -23.80 7.10
C ASN A 590 0.02 -23.76 8.17
N THR A 591 0.38 -24.12 9.41
CA THR A 591 -0.54 -24.10 10.55
C THR A 591 -0.84 -22.68 11.05
N LEU A 592 0.00 -21.69 10.73
CA LEU A 592 -0.11 -20.31 11.20
C LEU A 592 0.40 -19.31 10.12
N PRO A 593 -0.46 -18.90 9.16
CA PRO A 593 -0.05 -18.16 7.96
C PRO A 593 0.25 -16.66 8.17
N VAL A 594 1.17 -16.33 9.08
CA VAL A 594 1.60 -14.95 9.40
C VAL A 594 2.25 -14.26 8.20
N ASN A 595 3.16 -14.93 7.52
CA ASN A 595 3.76 -14.48 6.27
C ASN A 595 2.73 -14.06 5.19
N LEU A 596 1.64 -14.82 5.03
CA LEU A 596 0.60 -14.49 4.06
C LEU A 596 -0.23 -13.26 4.47
N ALA A 597 -0.45 -13.05 5.77
CA ALA A 597 -1.10 -11.84 6.27
C ALA A 597 -0.22 -10.60 6.04
N ARG A 598 1.09 -10.70 6.29
CA ARG A 598 2.08 -9.66 5.95
C ARG A 598 2.09 -9.36 4.45
N ALA A 599 2.18 -10.38 3.62
CA ALA A 599 2.16 -10.26 2.16
C ALA A 599 0.84 -9.66 1.63
N SER A 600 -0.25 -9.77 2.41
CA SER A 600 -1.54 -9.16 2.11
C SER A 600 -1.60 -7.66 2.48
N GLY A 601 -0.49 -7.03 2.90
CA GLY A 601 -0.42 -5.61 3.21
C GLY A 601 -0.72 -5.25 4.67
N CYS A 602 -0.62 -6.22 5.60
CA CYS A 602 -0.81 -5.94 7.02
C CYS A 602 0.47 -5.37 7.65
N GLY A 603 0.41 -4.10 8.04
CA GLY A 603 1.48 -3.40 8.78
C GLY A 603 1.65 -3.91 10.21
N THR A 604 0.60 -4.51 10.79
CA THR A 604 0.66 -5.24 12.06
C THR A 604 0.03 -6.62 11.91
N VAL A 605 0.66 -7.67 12.44
CA VAL A 605 0.08 -9.01 12.46
C VAL A 605 0.02 -9.57 13.87
N ILE A 606 -1.19 -9.88 14.30
CA ILE A 606 -1.52 -10.54 15.56
C ILE A 606 -1.79 -12.01 15.24
N ALA A 607 -1.19 -12.92 15.99
CA ALA A 607 -1.32 -14.35 15.78
C ALA A 607 -1.85 -15.06 17.04
N SER A 608 -2.70 -16.06 16.85
CA SER A 608 -3.15 -16.97 17.91
C SER A 608 -2.72 -18.38 17.61
N ARG A 609 -1.73 -18.88 18.35
CA ARG A 609 -1.25 -20.25 18.29
C ARG A 609 -2.00 -21.09 19.32
N VAL A 610 -2.66 -22.13 18.84
CA VAL A 610 -3.34 -23.14 19.67
C VAL A 610 -2.78 -24.55 19.46
N SER A 611 -1.73 -24.67 18.65
CA SER A 611 -0.91 -25.87 18.56
C SER A 611 -0.10 -26.00 19.86
N VAL A 612 0.03 -27.23 20.35
CA VAL A 612 0.81 -27.51 21.55
C VAL A 612 2.05 -28.30 21.11
N PRO A 613 3.27 -27.86 21.47
CA PRO A 613 4.48 -28.65 21.27
C PRO A 613 4.28 -30.02 21.91
N GLN A 614 4.31 -31.10 21.13
CA GLN A 614 4.04 -32.42 21.69
C GLN A 614 5.16 -32.86 22.62
N ASP A 615 4.74 -33.34 23.79
CA ASP A 615 5.58 -33.63 24.95
C ASP A 615 6.71 -34.63 24.71
N LYS A 616 7.75 -34.39 25.52
CA LYS A 616 8.93 -35.22 25.80
C LYS A 616 8.59 -36.59 26.43
N ASP A 617 7.32 -37.00 26.43
CA ASP A 617 6.78 -38.14 27.18
C ASP A 617 6.83 -39.48 26.43
N PHE A 618 7.32 -39.50 25.19
CA PHE A 618 7.65 -40.74 24.48
C PHE A 618 9.06 -41.23 24.85
N VAL A 619 9.34 -41.31 26.15
CA VAL A 619 10.51 -42.05 26.65
C VAL A 619 10.09 -43.50 26.81
N TYR A 620 10.43 -44.32 25.81
CA TYR A 620 10.23 -45.77 25.87
C TYR A 620 11.57 -46.47 25.67
N GLU A 621 11.88 -47.42 26.56
CA GLU A 621 13.09 -48.24 26.43
C GLU A 621 12.88 -49.41 25.45
N GLN A 622 11.63 -49.89 25.32
CA GLN A 622 11.27 -51.06 24.52
C GLN A 622 9.86 -50.93 23.91
N ILE A 623 9.64 -51.56 22.76
CA ILE A 623 8.33 -51.59 22.09
C ILE A 623 7.37 -52.52 22.89
N PRO A 624 6.14 -52.09 23.24
CA PRO A 624 5.20 -52.93 23.96
C PRO A 624 4.86 -54.21 23.19
N SER A 625 4.88 -55.34 23.88
CA SER A 625 4.45 -56.62 23.34
C SER A 625 2.93 -56.64 23.08
N LEU A 626 2.47 -57.53 22.19
CA LEU A 626 1.05 -57.67 21.87
C LEU A 626 0.19 -57.94 23.12
N ARG A 627 0.72 -58.69 24.10
CA ARG A 627 0.05 -58.97 25.37
C ARG A 627 -0.14 -57.72 26.22
N GLU A 628 0.87 -56.84 26.27
CA GLU A 628 0.79 -55.57 27.00
C GLU A 628 -0.18 -54.61 26.34
N VAL A 629 -0.20 -54.54 25.01
CA VAL A 629 -1.17 -53.72 24.26
C VAL A 629 -2.60 -54.20 24.50
N LEU A 630 -2.86 -55.50 24.37
CA LEU A 630 -4.17 -56.10 24.63
C LEU A 630 -4.58 -55.92 26.10
N GLY A 631 -3.66 -56.14 27.03
CA GLY A 631 -3.89 -55.96 28.46
C GLY A 631 -4.19 -54.51 28.83
N ALA A 632 -3.49 -53.54 28.23
CA ALA A 632 -3.74 -52.11 28.43
C ALA A 632 -5.10 -51.69 27.87
N LYS A 633 -5.48 -52.17 26.67
CA LYS A 633 -6.82 -51.94 26.09
C LYS A 633 -7.93 -52.51 26.97
N LEU A 634 -7.76 -53.74 27.46
CA LEU A 634 -8.75 -54.38 28.35
C LEU A 634 -8.88 -53.64 29.68
N ARG A 635 -7.77 -53.17 30.25
CA ARG A 635 -7.71 -52.43 31.52
C ARG A 635 -7.94 -50.92 31.37
N ARG A 636 -8.23 -50.43 30.16
CA ARG A 636 -8.34 -49.00 29.81
C ARG A 636 -7.20 -48.15 30.36
N ARG A 637 -5.98 -48.70 30.37
CA ARG A 637 -4.78 -47.97 30.79
C ARG A 637 -4.13 -47.29 29.57
N PRO A 638 -3.64 -46.04 29.71
CA PRO A 638 -2.93 -45.38 28.64
C PRO A 638 -1.60 -46.09 28.35
N LEU A 639 -1.35 -46.41 27.08
CA LEU A 639 -0.07 -46.94 26.61
C LEU A 639 0.91 -45.77 26.42
N ARG A 640 2.08 -45.84 27.06
CA ARG A 640 3.20 -44.89 26.83
C ARG A 640 3.98 -45.26 25.57
N TYR A 641 3.29 -45.33 24.43
CA TYR A 641 3.88 -45.60 23.12
C TYR A 641 3.03 -44.91 22.05
N PRO A 642 3.64 -44.26 21.03
CA PRO A 642 2.85 -43.54 20.02
C PRO A 642 2.13 -44.55 19.12
N SER A 643 0.86 -44.28 18.81
CA SER A 643 0.12 -45.07 17.82
C SER A 643 0.68 -44.83 16.41
N ILE A 644 0.53 -45.80 15.49
CA ILE A 644 0.94 -45.63 14.08
C ILE A 644 0.32 -44.36 13.48
N MET A 645 -0.96 -44.12 13.76
CA MET A 645 -1.64 -42.90 13.31
C MET A 645 -1.02 -41.62 13.87
N SER A 646 -0.64 -41.62 15.16
CA SER A 646 0.05 -40.47 15.75
C SER A 646 1.42 -40.23 15.13
N VAL A 647 2.18 -41.29 14.80
CA VAL A 647 3.48 -41.16 14.14
C VAL A 647 3.31 -40.61 12.72
N LEU A 648 2.36 -41.14 11.93
CA LEU A 648 2.10 -40.68 10.56
C LEU A 648 1.70 -39.20 10.54
N LEU A 649 0.71 -38.80 11.34
CA LEU A 649 0.25 -37.40 11.42
C LEU A 649 1.37 -36.44 11.86
N ARG A 650 2.21 -36.85 12.82
CA ARG A 650 3.36 -36.05 13.26
C ARG A 650 4.41 -35.90 12.18
N SER A 651 4.73 -37.00 11.50
CA SER A 651 5.73 -37.00 10.44
C SER A 651 5.29 -36.11 9.27
N SER A 652 3.99 -36.09 8.94
CA SER A 652 3.47 -35.26 7.85
C SER A 652 3.43 -33.76 8.19
N MET A 653 3.31 -33.40 9.47
CA MET A 653 3.25 -31.99 9.92
C MET A 653 4.59 -31.43 10.37
N LEU A 654 5.68 -32.20 10.33
CA LEU A 654 6.98 -31.81 10.90
C LEU A 654 7.51 -30.49 10.32
N ALA A 655 7.47 -30.34 8.99
CA ALA A 655 7.92 -29.12 8.32
C ALA A 655 7.01 -27.91 8.64
N ALA A 656 5.70 -28.11 8.71
CA ALA A 656 4.75 -27.06 9.06
C ALA A 656 4.94 -26.56 10.50
N VAL A 657 5.24 -27.44 11.44
CA VAL A 657 5.55 -27.07 12.84
C VAL A 657 6.86 -26.28 12.94
N ASP A 658 7.90 -26.68 12.19
CA ASP A 658 9.15 -25.90 12.12
C ASP A 658 8.90 -24.50 11.53
N GLN A 659 8.11 -24.42 10.47
CA GLN A 659 7.71 -23.13 9.89
C GLN A 659 6.91 -22.28 10.89
N GLU A 660 5.92 -22.87 11.56
CA GLU A 660 5.11 -22.19 12.57
C GLU A 660 5.97 -21.58 13.68
N ASN A 661 6.99 -22.29 14.15
CA ASN A 661 7.92 -21.79 15.16
C ASN A 661 8.66 -20.52 14.69
N LYS A 662 9.07 -20.47 13.42
CA LYS A 662 9.69 -19.28 12.82
C LYS A 662 8.68 -18.15 12.65
N GLU A 663 7.50 -18.48 12.12
CA GLU A 663 6.43 -17.51 11.84
C GLU A 663 5.95 -16.80 13.10
N SER A 664 5.80 -17.50 14.23
CA SER A 664 5.30 -16.82 15.43
C SER A 664 6.30 -15.85 16.06
N LEU A 665 7.60 -15.97 15.75
CA LEU A 665 8.59 -14.96 16.13
C LEU A 665 8.46 -13.67 15.30
N SER A 666 7.79 -13.75 14.14
CA SER A 666 7.57 -12.61 13.25
C SER A 666 6.24 -11.88 13.48
N ALA A 667 5.35 -12.45 14.30
CA ALA A 667 4.12 -11.79 14.73
C ALA A 667 4.42 -10.65 15.71
N ASP A 668 3.67 -9.54 15.62
CA ASP A 668 3.85 -8.40 16.53
C ASP A 668 3.28 -8.70 17.92
N LEU A 669 2.20 -9.49 17.97
CA LEU A 669 1.60 -10.02 19.18
C LEU A 669 1.23 -11.49 18.95
N LEU A 670 1.60 -12.35 19.90
CA LEU A 670 1.32 -13.77 19.86
C LEU A 670 0.51 -14.17 21.11
N PHE A 671 -0.67 -14.75 20.88
CA PHE A 671 -1.40 -15.50 21.88
C PHE A 671 -0.98 -16.96 21.80
N ALA A 672 -0.67 -17.55 22.95
CA ALA A 672 -0.20 -18.93 23.06
C ALA A 672 -0.75 -19.55 24.36
N PRO A 673 -2.08 -19.73 24.46
CA PRO A 673 -2.73 -20.28 25.64
C PRO A 673 -2.21 -21.69 25.98
N ALA A 674 -2.07 -21.96 27.28
CA ALA A 674 -1.70 -23.27 27.81
C ALA A 674 -2.87 -24.28 27.64
N LEU A 675 -2.80 -25.07 26.56
CA LEU A 675 -3.86 -26.00 26.12
C LEU A 675 -3.42 -27.47 26.16
N GLU A 676 -2.30 -27.78 26.82
CA GLU A 676 -1.71 -29.13 26.95
C GLU A 676 -2.74 -30.15 27.47
N GLN A 677 -3.58 -29.72 28.41
CA GLN A 677 -4.59 -30.54 29.08
C GLN A 677 -5.75 -30.97 28.17
N PHE A 678 -5.96 -30.33 27.02
CA PHE A 678 -7.09 -30.62 26.13
C PHE A 678 -6.68 -31.45 24.92
N GLY A 679 -7.47 -32.45 24.53
CA GLY A 679 -7.24 -33.22 23.31
C GLY A 679 -7.65 -32.50 22.03
N LEU A 680 -7.05 -32.88 20.88
CA LEU A 680 -7.41 -32.33 19.55
C LEU A 680 -8.87 -32.61 19.13
N MET A 681 -9.49 -33.66 19.68
CA MET A 681 -10.86 -34.09 19.39
C MET A 681 -11.82 -33.85 20.57
N GLU A 682 -11.41 -33.09 21.58
CA GLU A 682 -12.18 -32.86 22.80
C GLU A 682 -13.17 -31.71 22.67
N PHE A 683 -14.08 -31.80 21.69
CA PHE A 683 -14.99 -30.71 21.34
C PHE A 683 -16.00 -30.35 22.44
N THR A 684 -16.24 -31.24 23.40
CA THR A 684 -17.15 -30.99 24.54
C THR A 684 -16.59 -30.00 25.56
N ALA A 685 -15.27 -29.78 25.59
CA ALA A 685 -14.60 -28.85 26.50
C ALA A 685 -14.56 -27.41 25.96
N LEU A 686 -15.39 -27.08 24.97
CA LEU A 686 -15.40 -25.82 24.23
C LEU A 686 -15.37 -24.57 25.13
N LYS A 687 -16.23 -24.51 26.16
CA LYS A 687 -16.32 -23.34 27.05
C LYS A 687 -15.06 -23.19 27.92
N GLN A 688 -14.49 -24.31 28.38
CA GLN A 688 -13.26 -24.31 29.16
C GLN A 688 -12.08 -23.87 28.30
N ILE A 689 -11.98 -24.37 27.07
CA ILE A 689 -10.92 -24.02 26.12
C ILE A 689 -10.99 -22.51 25.77
N ALA A 690 -12.20 -22.00 25.49
CA ALA A 690 -12.40 -20.58 25.22
C ALA A 690 -11.99 -19.68 26.40
N ALA A 691 -12.33 -20.07 27.63
CA ALA A 691 -11.95 -19.33 28.84
C ALA A 691 -10.43 -19.28 29.05
N VAL A 692 -9.70 -20.35 28.72
CA VAL A 692 -8.23 -20.35 28.76
C VAL A 692 -7.65 -19.39 27.72
N GLY A 693 -8.20 -19.39 26.50
CA GLY A 693 -7.83 -18.42 25.46
C GLY A 693 -8.08 -16.97 25.87
N GLU A 694 -9.21 -16.70 26.53
CA GLU A 694 -9.54 -15.37 27.04
C GLU A 694 -8.56 -14.92 28.13
N ALA A 695 -8.26 -15.78 29.11
CA ALA A 695 -7.32 -15.46 30.19
C ALA A 695 -5.91 -15.17 29.66
N ASP A 696 -5.44 -15.95 28.68
CA ASP A 696 -4.17 -15.71 27.99
C ASP A 696 -4.18 -14.36 27.28
N ALA A 697 -5.21 -14.10 26.48
CA ALA A 697 -5.32 -12.88 25.71
C ALA A 697 -5.37 -11.63 26.59
N ARG A 698 -6.10 -11.66 27.72
CA ARG A 698 -6.14 -10.54 28.68
C ARG A 698 -4.75 -10.22 29.21
N ARG A 699 -3.95 -11.23 29.54
CA ARG A 699 -2.57 -11.05 30.03
C ARG A 699 -1.67 -10.46 28.94
N GLN A 700 -1.66 -11.06 27.75
CA GLN A 700 -0.79 -10.62 26.65
C GLN A 700 -1.15 -9.20 26.17
N VAL A 701 -2.44 -8.84 26.10
CA VAL A 701 -2.86 -7.48 25.73
C VAL A 701 -2.46 -6.46 26.80
N ALA A 702 -2.57 -6.80 28.09
CA ALA A 702 -2.13 -5.91 29.17
C ALA A 702 -0.61 -5.65 29.13
N GLU A 703 0.20 -6.69 28.87
CA GLU A 703 1.64 -6.57 28.67
C GLU A 703 1.96 -5.69 27.46
N TRP A 704 1.30 -5.93 26.33
CA TRP A 704 1.51 -5.16 25.10
C TRP A 704 1.12 -3.68 25.24
N GLN A 705 0.09 -3.39 26.05
CA GLN A 705 -0.27 -2.04 26.46
C GLN A 705 0.79 -1.39 27.35
N ALA A 706 1.30 -2.12 28.34
CA ALA A 706 2.34 -1.62 29.25
C ALA A 706 3.65 -1.30 28.53
N GLU A 707 3.99 -2.03 27.47
CA GLU A 707 5.13 -1.77 26.59
C GLU A 707 4.95 -0.53 25.69
N GLY A 708 3.78 0.11 25.70
CA GLY A 708 3.46 1.26 24.84
C GLY A 708 3.35 0.91 23.36
N ARG A 709 3.36 -0.38 23.01
CA ARG A 709 3.31 -0.85 21.62
C ARG A 709 1.91 -0.74 21.03
N LEU A 710 0.87 -0.84 21.85
CA LEU A 710 -0.51 -0.62 21.43
C LEU A 710 -0.78 0.82 20.98
N ALA A 711 -0.04 1.82 21.50
CA ALA A 711 -0.19 3.22 21.09
C ALA A 711 0.18 3.47 19.62
N ARG A 712 0.83 2.49 18.96
CA ARG A 712 1.17 2.54 17.53
C ARG A 712 0.02 2.09 16.62
N ILE A 713 -1.07 1.56 17.19
CA ILE A 713 -2.27 1.14 16.47
C ILE A 713 -3.36 2.18 16.77
N PRO A 714 -3.87 2.94 15.78
CA PRO A 714 -4.99 3.83 16.00
C PRO A 714 -6.20 2.99 16.43
N ARG A 715 -6.69 3.25 17.64
CA ARG A 715 -7.88 2.58 18.17
C ARG A 715 -9.10 2.96 17.35
N GLU A 716 -10.06 2.04 17.25
CA GLU A 716 -11.40 2.45 16.82
C GLU A 716 -11.97 3.39 17.88
N ARG A 717 -12.45 4.56 17.45
CA ARG A 717 -13.26 5.42 18.32
C ARG A 717 -14.55 4.67 18.57
N THR A 718 -14.65 3.95 19.69
CA THR A 718 -15.92 3.49 20.22
C THR A 718 -16.74 4.74 20.53
N GLY A 719 -17.85 4.93 19.83
CA GLY A 719 -18.75 6.05 20.08
C GLY A 719 -19.37 5.90 21.47
N GLU A 720 -18.80 6.60 22.44
CA GLU A 720 -19.49 7.11 23.62
C GLU A 720 -19.38 8.64 23.63
#